data_AF-A0A2Z7CE31-F1
#
_entry.id   AF-A0A2Z7CE31-F1
#
_cell.length_a   1.000
_cell.length_b   1.000
_cell.length_c   1.000
_cell.angle_alpha   90.00
_cell.angle_beta   90.00
_cell.angle_gamma   90.00
#
_symmetry.space_group_name_H-M   'P 1'
#
loop_
_entity.id
_entity.type
_entity.pdbx_description
1 polymer ?
#
loop_
_entity_poly.entity_id
_entity_poly.type
_entity_poly.pdbx_seq_one_letter_code
_entity_poly.pdbx_strand_id
1 'polypeptide(L)'
;MHRFYGNVRCGIVEFEWTMDYVIFAVVEDIHKRRQPLPTMDAIYFIQPTKENIVIFLSDMSGRSPLYRKAFVFFSSPVSRELVSHIKKDGTVLSRIGALREMNLEYFSIDSQGFVTDNDRALEDLFGDEESSRKGDACLNLMATRIATVFASLREFPSVRYRAAKSLDPNTMTTFRDLIPTKLAAAIWNCLMKYKSSLPNFPQAETCELIILDRSIDQIAPIIHEWTYDAMCHDLLNMEGNKYVHQVPSKTGGPPEKKEVLLEDHDPIWLELRHSHIADASERLHEKMTNFVSKNKAAQIHGRDGELSTRDLQKMVQALPQYSEQIEKLSLHVDIAGKLNKTIRESGLKEVGQLEQDLVFGDAGTKDLINFLRVKEDVSRENKLRLLMIYAAVYPEKFEDGKIAKLMELARLPMDDMNAVYNMKFLEGSSETKKSSIVPFSLKFDVNKKKHGARKDRPGEESTWQLSRFYPVIEDLVEKLSKGELPKNDYPCMNDPSPTFHGTAQGASARTGQLPPPHSMRSRRTPTWARPRNSDDGYSSDSILRHASSDFTKMGQRIFVFIVGGATRSELRVCHKLSTKLKREIVLGSSSLDDPPQFITSFSLCYKFFSCWNCHLSLFFMDYHFSLFPFCSCASKVFVGLRAQFPNSYGIGKPNLNVEFHNQVYKSIALSGIKPIQGRVSMMPIGTPRVPYRNVAEGTWQWVDLWNALYRERVIFIGQHIDEEFSNQILATMLYLDSVDDSKKLFFYINGPGGDLTPSMAIYDTMQSLKSPIGTHCVGFAYNLATFLLAAGEKGYRYAMPLSRIALQSPAGSARGQADDIRNEADELLRIRDYLFKELAKKTGQPIDKIYSDLSRMKRFNSQEALEYGLIDRIVRPSRIKADAPPKDSTVGLG
;
A
#
# COMPACT_ATOMS: atom_id res chain seq x y z
N MET A 1 -9.36 -6.71 2.57
CA MET A 1 -8.53 -7.70 3.28
C MET A 1 -7.03 -7.48 3.07
N HIS A 2 -6.51 -7.26 1.86
CA HIS A 2 -5.07 -6.92 1.68
C HIS A 2 -4.61 -5.68 2.47
N ARG A 3 -5.40 -4.60 2.46
CA ARG A 3 -5.15 -3.39 3.29
C ARG A 3 -5.33 -3.59 4.79
N PHE A 4 -5.93 -4.71 5.22
CA PHE A 4 -6.19 -5.02 6.63
C PHE A 4 -4.93 -5.59 7.31
N TYR A 5 -3.99 -6.15 6.53
CA TYR A 5 -2.88 -6.95 7.05
C TYR A 5 -1.55 -6.21 7.14
N GLY A 6 -1.25 -5.29 6.22
CA GLY A 6 -0.02 -4.48 6.25
C GLY A 6 0.25 -3.79 7.60
N ASN A 7 -0.81 -3.37 8.30
CA ASN A 7 -0.72 -2.55 9.51
C ASN A 7 -0.85 -3.31 10.85
N VAL A 8 -0.92 -4.65 10.85
CA VAL A 8 -1.03 -5.43 12.09
C VAL A 8 0.27 -5.40 12.91
N ARG A 9 1.42 -5.07 12.29
CA ARG A 9 2.71 -4.89 12.98
C ARG A 9 2.73 -3.69 13.93
N CYS A 10 1.94 -2.65 13.63
CA CYS A 10 1.83 -1.44 14.45
C CYS A 10 0.62 -1.42 15.40
N GLY A 11 -0.18 -2.49 15.45
CA GLY A 11 -1.35 -2.56 16.33
C GLY A 11 -2.49 -1.58 16.01
N ILE A 12 -2.46 -0.94 14.84
CA ILE A 12 -3.48 0.02 14.40
C ILE A 12 -3.93 -0.40 13.01
N VAL A 13 -4.93 -1.27 12.94
CA VAL A 13 -5.85 -1.21 11.80
C VAL A 13 -6.60 0.11 11.99
N GLU A 14 -6.65 0.97 10.97
CA GLU A 14 -7.61 2.07 10.98
C GLU A 14 -9.00 1.45 11.15
N PHE A 15 -9.55 1.55 12.36
CA PHE A 15 -10.82 0.96 12.75
C PHE A 15 -11.95 1.38 11.80
N GLU A 16 -11.83 2.57 11.19
CA GLU A 16 -12.76 3.14 10.21
C GLU A 16 -13.04 2.20 9.02
N TRP A 17 -12.03 1.62 8.37
CA TRP A 17 -12.22 0.77 7.18
C TRP A 17 -12.85 -0.59 7.48
N THR A 18 -12.82 -1.00 8.75
CA THR A 18 -13.29 -2.33 9.15
C THR A 18 -14.79 -2.38 9.38
N MET A 19 -15.42 -1.25 9.74
CA MET A 19 -16.82 -1.18 10.16
C MET A 19 -17.83 -1.10 9.01
N ASP A 20 -17.40 -0.78 7.79
CA ASP A 20 -18.32 -0.47 6.66
C ASP A 20 -18.99 -1.70 6.01
N TYR A 21 -18.44 -2.91 6.19
CA TYR A 21 -18.95 -4.13 5.54
C TYR A 21 -19.28 -5.27 6.50
N VAL A 22 -18.66 -5.28 7.69
CA VAL A 22 -18.92 -6.22 8.80
C VAL A 22 -18.68 -5.43 10.09
N ILE A 23 -19.66 -5.34 10.99
CA ILE A 23 -19.45 -4.71 12.29
C ILE A 23 -18.56 -5.63 13.13
N PHE A 24 -17.25 -5.48 13.03
CA PHE A 24 -16.32 -6.04 14.01
C PHE A 24 -16.44 -5.20 15.27
N ALA A 25 -17.17 -5.72 16.26
CA ALA A 25 -17.35 -5.01 17.54
C ALA A 25 -16.01 -4.91 18.30
N VAL A 26 -15.13 -5.89 18.14
CA VAL A 26 -13.82 -6.00 18.81
C VAL A 26 -12.84 -6.73 17.88
N VAL A 27 -11.58 -6.29 17.86
CA VAL A 27 -10.45 -7.03 17.28
C VAL A 27 -9.60 -7.56 18.42
N GLU A 28 -9.36 -8.87 18.45
CA GLU A 28 -8.63 -9.53 19.53
C GLU A 28 -7.44 -10.35 19.00
N ASP A 29 -6.34 -10.36 19.75
CA ASP A 29 -5.16 -11.19 19.47
C ASP A 29 -5.37 -12.61 20.00
N ILE A 30 -5.21 -13.61 19.14
CA ILE A 30 -5.42 -15.03 19.48
C ILE A 30 -4.48 -15.50 20.60
N HIS A 31 -3.27 -14.94 20.70
CA HIS A 31 -2.28 -15.33 21.72
C HIS A 31 -2.52 -14.65 23.08
N LYS A 32 -3.42 -13.67 23.16
CA LYS A 32 -3.80 -13.00 24.41
C LYS A 32 -5.01 -13.67 25.05
N ARG A 33 -5.14 -13.50 26.37
CA ARG A 33 -6.36 -13.88 27.10
C ARG A 33 -7.49 -12.93 26.70
N ARG A 34 -8.61 -13.51 26.29
CA ARG A 34 -9.77 -12.83 25.72
C ARG A 34 -11.00 -13.00 26.60
N GLN A 35 -11.90 -12.02 26.57
CA GLN A 35 -13.11 -12.06 27.37
C GLN A 35 -14.13 -13.01 26.72
N PRO A 36 -14.81 -13.90 27.47
CA PRO A 36 -15.88 -14.72 26.91
C PRO A 36 -17.05 -13.86 26.42
N LEU A 37 -17.37 -13.98 25.14
CA LEU A 37 -18.50 -13.31 24.46
C LEU A 37 -19.38 -14.36 23.78
N PRO A 38 -20.06 -15.25 24.53
CA PRO A 38 -20.78 -16.40 24.00
C PRO A 38 -22.03 -16.04 23.17
N THR A 39 -22.42 -14.77 23.14
CA THR A 39 -23.53 -14.25 22.32
C THR A 39 -23.07 -13.79 20.93
N MET A 40 -21.77 -13.56 20.75
CA MET A 40 -21.18 -13.07 19.50
C MET A 40 -20.60 -14.20 18.66
N ASP A 41 -20.65 -14.03 17.34
CA ASP A 41 -19.91 -14.88 16.42
C ASP A 41 -18.50 -14.33 16.23
N ALA A 42 -17.51 -15.23 16.09
CA ALA A 42 -16.11 -14.86 15.89
C ALA A 42 -15.66 -15.16 14.47
N ILE A 43 -14.88 -14.25 13.90
CA ILE A 43 -14.17 -14.43 12.64
C ILE A 43 -12.70 -14.64 12.98
N TYR A 44 -12.20 -15.84 12.72
CA TYR A 44 -10.80 -16.17 12.88
C TYR A 44 -10.11 -15.99 11.54
N PHE A 45 -9.26 -14.98 11.41
CA PHE A 45 -8.28 -14.94 10.33
C PHE A 45 -6.92 -15.29 10.93
N ILE A 46 -6.43 -16.49 10.65
CA ILE A 46 -5.25 -17.05 11.34
C ILE A 46 -4.35 -17.80 10.38
N GLN A 47 -3.06 -17.83 10.69
CA GLN A 47 -2.13 -18.74 10.01
C GLN A 47 -2.46 -20.20 10.35
N PRO A 48 -2.36 -21.13 9.38
CA PRO A 48 -2.61 -22.55 9.58
C PRO A 48 -1.45 -23.23 10.34
N THR A 49 -1.12 -22.74 11.53
CA THR A 49 -0.12 -23.33 12.42
C THR A 49 -0.78 -24.25 13.44
N LYS A 50 -0.01 -25.22 13.94
CA LYS A 50 -0.48 -26.14 14.99
C LYS A 50 -0.88 -25.36 16.25
N GLU A 51 -0.12 -24.34 16.61
CA GLU A 51 -0.39 -23.50 17.78
C GLU A 51 -1.72 -22.75 17.67
N ASN A 52 -1.94 -22.04 16.55
CA ASN A 52 -3.17 -21.30 16.33
C ASN A 52 -4.40 -22.21 16.33
N ILE A 53 -4.28 -23.41 15.76
CA ILE A 53 -5.37 -24.37 15.74
C ILE A 53 -5.65 -24.92 17.14
N VAL A 54 -4.64 -25.18 17.96
CA VAL A 54 -4.83 -25.61 19.35
C VAL A 54 -5.54 -24.53 20.16
N ILE A 55 -5.16 -23.25 20.01
CA ILE A 55 -5.83 -22.14 20.69
C ILE A 55 -7.27 -21.99 20.20
N PHE A 56 -7.50 -22.04 18.89
CA PHE A 56 -8.84 -22.02 18.30
C PHE A 56 -9.74 -23.15 18.84
N LEU A 57 -9.23 -24.38 18.91
CA LEU A 57 -9.98 -25.51 19.48
C LEU A 57 -10.25 -25.28 20.96
N SER A 58 -9.30 -24.71 21.71
CA SER A 58 -9.50 -24.35 23.12
C SER A 58 -10.60 -23.31 23.31
N ASP A 59 -10.72 -22.33 22.42
CA ASP A 59 -11.75 -21.28 22.51
C ASP A 59 -13.17 -21.83 22.26
N MET A 60 -13.29 -22.80 21.36
CA MET A 60 -14.58 -23.26 20.84
C MET A 60 -15.07 -24.59 21.45
N SER A 61 -14.18 -25.33 22.13
CA SER A 61 -14.49 -26.63 22.74
C SER A 61 -15.27 -26.48 24.06
N GLY A 62 -15.99 -27.54 24.43
CA GLY A 62 -16.68 -27.63 25.71
C GLY A 62 -18.08 -26.99 25.78
N ARG A 63 -18.62 -26.93 27.01
CA ARG A 63 -20.00 -26.49 27.28
C ARG A 63 -20.16 -24.96 27.27
N SER A 64 -19.10 -24.23 27.63
CA SER A 64 -19.06 -22.76 27.68
C SER A 64 -17.95 -22.25 26.75
N PRO A 65 -18.19 -22.20 25.42
CA PRO A 65 -17.22 -21.66 24.48
C PRO A 65 -17.04 -20.15 24.68
N LEU A 66 -15.92 -19.63 24.20
CA LEU A 66 -15.64 -18.20 24.21
C LEU A 66 -16.59 -17.43 23.29
N TYR A 67 -17.01 -18.04 22.18
CA TYR A 67 -17.91 -17.44 21.18
C TYR A 67 -19.02 -18.40 20.75
N ARG A 68 -20.09 -17.86 20.15
CA ARG A 68 -21.26 -18.62 19.71
C ARG A 68 -20.98 -19.54 18.52
N LYS A 69 -20.45 -18.97 17.44
CA LYS A 69 -20.01 -19.65 16.21
C LYS A 69 -18.67 -19.10 15.75
N ALA A 70 -17.92 -19.92 15.00
CA ALA A 70 -16.64 -19.52 14.43
C ALA A 70 -16.66 -19.57 12.89
N PHE A 71 -16.18 -18.51 12.25
CA PHE A 71 -15.89 -18.46 10.82
C PHE A 71 -14.38 -18.39 10.65
N VAL A 72 -13.78 -19.50 10.19
CA VAL A 72 -12.33 -19.68 10.13
C VAL A 72 -11.84 -19.44 8.70
N PHE A 73 -10.92 -18.49 8.57
CA PHE A 73 -10.26 -18.09 7.35
C PHE A 73 -8.75 -18.28 7.54
N PHE A 74 -8.17 -19.25 6.86
CA PHE A 74 -6.72 -19.46 6.90
C PHE A 74 -6.02 -18.50 5.93
N SER A 75 -4.90 -17.91 6.36
CA SER A 75 -4.09 -17.01 5.52
C SER A 75 -3.44 -17.73 4.34
N SER A 76 -3.06 -19.00 4.50
CA SER A 76 -2.41 -19.84 3.49
C SER A 76 -3.03 -21.25 3.45
N PRO A 77 -2.65 -22.11 2.48
CA PRO A 77 -3.21 -23.45 2.36
C PRO A 77 -2.99 -24.29 3.62
N VAL A 78 -4.05 -24.97 4.08
CA VAL A 78 -3.99 -25.76 5.32
C VAL A 78 -3.61 -27.22 5.02
N SER A 79 -2.73 -27.79 5.84
CA SER A 79 -2.34 -29.19 5.67
C SER A 79 -3.49 -30.14 6.08
N ARG A 80 -3.56 -31.31 5.43
CA ARG A 80 -4.59 -32.33 5.72
C ARG A 80 -4.53 -32.83 7.17
N GLU A 81 -3.34 -32.84 7.77
CA GLU A 81 -3.13 -33.24 9.17
C GLU A 81 -3.84 -32.29 10.14
N LEU A 82 -3.72 -30.98 9.89
CA LEU A 82 -4.34 -29.94 10.71
C LEU A 82 -5.87 -29.94 10.56
N VAL A 83 -6.38 -30.13 9.33
CA VAL A 83 -7.81 -30.32 9.09
C VAL A 83 -8.32 -31.58 9.80
N SER A 84 -7.56 -32.68 9.75
CA SER A 84 -7.92 -33.89 10.49
C SER A 84 -7.91 -33.66 12.00
N HIS A 85 -7.06 -32.78 12.52
CA HIS A 85 -7.04 -32.44 13.94
C HIS A 85 -8.32 -31.71 14.36
N ILE A 86 -8.76 -30.72 13.57
CA ILE A 86 -10.03 -30.02 13.79
C ILE A 86 -11.22 -31.00 13.73
N LYS A 87 -11.19 -31.94 12.79
CA LYS A 87 -12.24 -32.96 12.62
C LYS A 87 -12.39 -33.90 13.81
N LYS A 88 -11.36 -34.06 14.66
CA LYS A 88 -11.44 -34.94 15.85
C LYS A 88 -12.37 -34.39 16.93
N ASP A 89 -12.57 -33.07 17.00
CA ASP A 89 -13.46 -32.46 18.00
C ASP A 89 -14.87 -32.24 17.43
N GLY A 90 -15.76 -33.19 17.72
CA GLY A 90 -17.16 -33.13 17.28
C GLY A 90 -17.94 -31.93 17.83
N THR A 91 -17.56 -31.38 18.99
CA THR A 91 -18.25 -30.23 19.57
C THR A 91 -17.96 -28.96 18.79
N VAL A 92 -16.70 -28.77 18.39
CA VAL A 92 -16.27 -27.62 17.59
C VAL A 92 -16.86 -27.67 16.18
N LEU A 93 -16.93 -28.85 15.56
CA LEU A 93 -17.49 -29.00 14.21
C LEU A 93 -18.91 -28.43 14.07
N SER A 94 -19.76 -28.60 15.09
CA SER A 94 -21.12 -28.06 15.10
C SER A 94 -21.19 -26.52 15.16
N ARG A 95 -20.10 -25.87 15.60
CA ARG A 95 -20.00 -24.43 15.82
C ARG A 95 -19.25 -23.70 14.69
N ILE A 96 -18.60 -24.42 13.77
CA ILE A 96 -17.92 -23.85 12.61
C ILE A 96 -18.96 -23.47 11.55
N GLY A 97 -19.10 -22.17 11.26
CA GLY A 97 -19.98 -21.65 10.22
C GLY A 97 -19.34 -21.63 8.83
N ALA A 98 -18.03 -21.40 8.76
CA ALA A 98 -17.25 -21.50 7.54
C ALA A 98 -15.80 -21.88 7.85
N LEU A 99 -15.16 -22.61 6.94
CA LEU A 99 -13.73 -22.90 6.97
C LEU A 99 -13.21 -22.73 5.54
N ARG A 100 -12.39 -21.69 5.31
CA ARG A 100 -11.89 -21.31 3.97
C ARG A 100 -10.43 -20.92 3.99
N GLU A 101 -9.76 -21.11 2.88
CA GLU A 101 -8.41 -20.62 2.62
C GLU A 101 -8.51 -19.30 1.84
N MET A 102 -7.84 -18.26 2.30
CA MET A 102 -7.89 -16.94 1.66
C MET A 102 -6.69 -16.69 0.74
N ASN A 103 -5.56 -17.37 0.99
CA ASN A 103 -4.29 -17.16 0.26
C ASN A 103 -3.87 -15.68 0.27
N LEU A 104 -3.80 -15.08 1.45
CA LEU A 104 -3.36 -13.71 1.70
C LEU A 104 -2.37 -13.71 2.88
N GLU A 105 -1.19 -14.30 2.70
CA GLU A 105 -0.16 -14.37 3.74
C GLU A 105 1.08 -13.56 3.33
N TYR A 106 0.91 -12.25 3.23
CA TYR A 106 1.97 -11.28 2.97
C TYR A 106 1.53 -9.89 3.42
N PHE A 107 2.47 -8.98 3.56
CA PHE A 107 2.23 -7.60 3.99
C PHE A 107 2.56 -6.65 2.84
N SER A 108 1.63 -5.76 2.49
CA SER A 108 1.90 -4.71 1.51
C SER A 108 2.70 -3.58 2.17
N ILE A 109 3.76 -3.13 1.51
CA ILE A 109 4.47 -1.90 1.88
C ILE A 109 3.70 -0.70 1.31
N ASP A 110 3.46 -0.73 0.01
CA ASP A 110 2.71 0.28 -0.74
C ASP A 110 2.03 -0.38 -1.96
N SER A 111 1.55 0.43 -2.91
CA SER A 111 0.93 -0.09 -4.16
C SER A 111 1.83 -0.99 -5.02
N GLN A 112 3.16 -0.92 -4.90
CA GLN A 112 4.11 -1.67 -5.71
C GLN A 112 5.14 -2.46 -4.86
N GLY A 113 4.87 -2.65 -3.58
CA GLY A 113 5.79 -3.29 -2.63
C GLY A 113 5.10 -4.28 -1.70
N PHE A 114 5.74 -5.42 -1.43
CA PHE A 114 5.29 -6.35 -0.39
C PHE A 114 6.47 -7.02 0.34
N VAL A 115 6.23 -7.50 1.57
CA VAL A 115 7.17 -8.30 2.34
C VAL A 115 6.55 -9.61 2.79
N THR A 116 7.41 -10.63 2.93
CA THR A 116 7.00 -11.89 3.54
C THR A 116 7.10 -11.86 5.05
N ASP A 117 7.58 -10.79 5.71
CA ASP A 117 7.69 -10.69 7.18
C ASP A 117 8.60 -11.76 7.79
N ASN A 118 9.82 -11.82 7.25
CA ASN A 118 10.89 -12.71 7.68
C ASN A 118 12.15 -11.89 8.01
N ASP A 119 12.10 -11.05 9.04
CA ASP A 119 13.20 -10.12 9.41
C ASP A 119 14.51 -10.84 9.73
N ARG A 120 14.44 -12.08 10.24
CA ARG A 120 15.63 -12.91 10.51
C ARG A 120 16.12 -13.67 9.29
N ALA A 121 15.57 -13.45 8.10
CA ALA A 121 16.00 -14.15 6.89
C ALA A 121 17.50 -13.93 6.60
N LEU A 122 18.04 -12.75 6.93
CA LEU A 122 19.47 -12.50 6.77
C LEU A 122 20.30 -13.41 7.70
N GLU A 123 19.91 -13.50 8.98
CA GLU A 123 20.56 -14.37 9.98
C GLU A 123 20.38 -15.87 9.67
N ASP A 124 19.16 -16.29 9.34
CA ASP A 124 18.79 -17.70 9.15
C ASP A 124 19.35 -18.30 7.85
N LEU A 125 19.58 -17.46 6.82
CA LEU A 125 20.03 -17.92 5.48
C LEU A 125 21.50 -17.62 5.22
N PHE A 126 22.01 -16.50 5.72
CA PHE A 126 23.40 -16.07 5.50
C PHE A 126 24.26 -16.19 6.76
N GLY A 127 23.73 -16.70 7.87
CA GLY A 127 24.51 -17.02 9.07
C GLY A 127 25.46 -18.22 8.89
N ASP A 128 26.29 -18.46 9.91
CA ASP A 128 27.32 -19.51 9.91
C ASP A 128 26.81 -20.88 10.41
N GLU A 129 25.67 -20.92 11.11
CA GLU A 129 25.08 -22.20 11.53
C GLU A 129 24.52 -22.94 10.31
N GLU A 130 25.22 -23.98 9.84
CA GLU A 130 24.75 -24.96 8.84
C GLU A 130 23.56 -25.82 9.34
N SER A 131 22.58 -25.22 10.01
CA SER A 131 21.28 -25.86 10.13
C SER A 131 20.51 -25.66 8.83
N SER A 132 20.92 -26.39 7.78
CA SER A 132 20.24 -26.45 6.48
C SER A 132 18.71 -26.63 6.64
N ARG A 133 18.28 -27.29 7.72
CA ARG A 133 16.86 -27.44 8.10
C ARG A 133 16.16 -26.13 8.48
N LYS A 134 16.81 -25.25 9.26
CA LYS A 134 16.23 -23.93 9.62
C LYS A 134 16.12 -23.05 8.38
N GLY A 135 17.19 -23.01 7.56
CA GLY A 135 17.20 -22.28 6.30
C GLY A 135 16.15 -22.80 5.31
N ASP A 136 16.04 -24.11 5.12
CA ASP A 136 15.03 -24.72 4.26
C ASP A 136 13.60 -24.44 4.78
N ALA A 137 13.37 -24.43 6.10
CA ALA A 137 12.08 -24.06 6.68
C ALA A 137 11.74 -22.59 6.40
N CYS A 138 12.71 -21.68 6.54
CA CYS A 138 12.58 -20.27 6.21
C CYS A 138 12.24 -20.06 4.72
N LEU A 139 12.97 -20.73 3.82
CA LEU A 139 12.71 -20.68 2.37
C LEU A 139 11.32 -21.21 2.00
N ASN A 140 10.88 -22.31 2.62
CA ASN A 140 9.54 -22.87 2.37
C ASN A 140 8.42 -21.95 2.86
N LEU A 141 8.61 -21.29 4.01
CA LEU A 141 7.67 -20.30 4.53
C LEU A 141 7.57 -19.10 3.56
N MET A 142 8.70 -18.53 3.16
CA MET A 142 8.73 -17.44 2.18
C MET A 142 8.08 -17.86 0.86
N ALA A 143 8.39 -19.05 0.34
CA ALA A 143 7.79 -19.57 -0.88
C ALA A 143 6.26 -19.68 -0.79
N THR A 144 5.74 -20.12 0.35
CA THR A 144 4.30 -20.19 0.61
C THR A 144 3.69 -18.79 0.58
N ARG A 145 4.29 -17.83 1.28
CA ARG A 145 3.86 -16.42 1.35
C ARG A 145 3.88 -15.76 -0.03
N ILE A 146 4.97 -15.91 -0.79
CA ILE A 146 5.09 -15.40 -2.17
C ILE A 146 4.04 -16.04 -3.08
N ALA A 147 3.80 -17.35 -2.97
CA ALA A 147 2.77 -18.00 -3.77
C ALA A 147 1.38 -17.44 -3.48
N THR A 148 1.09 -17.05 -2.23
CA THR A 148 -0.19 -16.39 -1.89
C THR A 148 -0.38 -15.05 -2.61
N VAL A 149 0.68 -14.29 -2.88
CA VAL A 149 0.62 -13.06 -3.72
C VAL A 149 0.06 -13.39 -5.09
N PHE A 150 0.63 -14.37 -5.77
CA PHE A 150 0.17 -14.80 -7.11
C PHE A 150 -1.24 -15.38 -7.09
N ALA A 151 -1.60 -16.13 -6.05
CA ALA A 151 -2.97 -16.63 -5.87
C ALA A 151 -3.99 -15.49 -5.72
N SER A 152 -3.64 -14.45 -4.95
CA SER A 152 -4.52 -13.30 -4.69
C SER A 152 -4.70 -12.39 -5.91
N LEU A 153 -3.63 -12.17 -6.67
CA LEU A 153 -3.63 -11.38 -7.92
C LEU A 153 -4.17 -12.17 -9.12
N ARG A 154 -4.33 -13.50 -8.97
CA ARG A 154 -4.68 -14.44 -10.05
C ARG A 154 -3.69 -14.37 -11.21
N GLU A 155 -2.42 -14.39 -10.88
CA GLU A 155 -1.33 -14.36 -11.85
C GLU A 155 -0.48 -15.62 -11.79
N PHE A 156 0.04 -16.02 -12.94
CA PHE A 156 0.96 -17.15 -13.06
C PHE A 156 2.30 -16.68 -13.65
N PRO A 157 3.39 -16.66 -12.86
CA PRO A 157 4.65 -16.09 -13.31
C PRO A 157 5.50 -17.06 -14.13
N SER A 158 6.27 -16.50 -15.08
CA SER A 158 7.52 -17.09 -15.57
C SER A 158 8.60 -16.87 -14.51
N VAL A 159 9.04 -17.94 -13.83
CA VAL A 159 9.96 -17.83 -12.68
C VAL A 159 11.40 -17.91 -13.16
N ARG A 160 12.12 -16.79 -13.02
CA ARG A 160 13.56 -16.66 -13.22
C ARG A 160 14.26 -16.51 -11.88
N TYR A 161 15.48 -17.01 -11.76
CA TYR A 161 16.26 -16.89 -10.54
C TYR A 161 17.73 -16.75 -10.85
N ARG A 162 18.49 -16.14 -9.95
CA ARG A 162 19.94 -16.08 -10.09
C ARG A 162 20.55 -17.48 -9.90
N ALA A 163 21.22 -17.99 -10.93
CA ALA A 163 21.93 -19.26 -10.85
C ALA A 163 23.15 -19.18 -9.92
N ALA A 164 23.44 -20.27 -9.23
CA ALA A 164 24.73 -20.43 -8.57
C ALA A 164 25.84 -20.45 -9.64
N LYS A 165 26.86 -19.62 -9.49
CA LYS A 165 28.02 -19.67 -10.39
C LYS A 165 28.81 -20.94 -10.09
N SER A 166 28.89 -21.85 -11.05
CA SER A 166 29.83 -22.97 -10.96
C SER A 166 31.25 -22.42 -11.18
N LEU A 167 31.99 -22.19 -10.10
CA LEU A 167 33.45 -22.20 -10.19
C LEU A 167 33.93 -23.66 -10.31
N ASP A 168 35.21 -23.81 -10.70
CA ASP A 168 35.90 -25.05 -11.04
C ASP A 168 35.41 -26.31 -10.27
N PRO A 169 35.54 -27.53 -10.83
CA PRO A 169 35.12 -28.80 -10.22
C PRO A 169 35.60 -29.06 -8.76
N ASN A 170 36.50 -28.23 -8.24
CA ASN A 170 37.08 -28.30 -6.90
C ASN A 170 36.44 -27.35 -5.86
N THR A 171 35.58 -26.39 -6.24
CA THR A 171 34.92 -25.49 -5.29
C THR A 171 33.51 -25.99 -4.99
N MET A 172 33.26 -26.40 -3.73
CA MET A 172 31.91 -26.84 -3.31
C MET A 172 30.91 -25.68 -3.39
N THR A 173 29.80 -25.88 -4.08
CA THR A 173 28.65 -24.95 -4.07
C THR A 173 28.09 -24.87 -2.65
N THR A 174 28.09 -23.68 -2.06
CA THR A 174 27.59 -23.50 -0.70
C THR A 174 26.06 -23.45 -0.67
N PHE A 175 25.46 -23.69 0.51
CA PHE A 175 24.02 -23.50 0.70
C PHE A 175 23.56 -22.08 0.29
N ARG A 176 24.41 -21.07 0.53
CA ARG A 176 24.14 -19.66 0.25
C ARG A 176 23.98 -19.39 -1.25
N ASP A 177 24.85 -19.97 -2.07
CA ASP A 177 24.76 -19.85 -3.54
C ASP A 177 23.47 -20.46 -4.10
N LEU A 178 22.90 -21.44 -3.39
CA LEU A 178 21.69 -22.15 -3.80
C LEU A 178 20.39 -21.49 -3.29
N ILE A 179 20.45 -20.41 -2.50
CA ILE A 179 19.28 -19.74 -1.93
C ILE A 179 18.24 -19.36 -3.00
N PRO A 180 18.58 -18.61 -4.06
CA PRO A 180 17.61 -18.25 -5.10
C PRO A 180 17.03 -19.47 -5.83
N THR A 181 17.86 -20.49 -6.07
CA THR A 181 17.47 -21.72 -6.77
C THR A 181 16.48 -22.53 -5.94
N LYS A 182 16.77 -22.75 -4.65
CA LYS A 182 15.89 -23.45 -3.71
C LYS A 182 14.56 -22.71 -3.54
N LEU A 183 14.60 -21.39 -3.40
CA LEU A 183 13.39 -20.57 -3.29
C LEU A 183 12.54 -20.65 -4.56
N ALA A 184 13.16 -20.56 -5.74
CA ALA A 184 12.46 -20.69 -7.03
C ALA A 184 11.76 -22.05 -7.17
N ALA A 185 12.44 -23.13 -6.82
CA ALA A 185 11.86 -24.48 -6.83
C ALA A 185 10.68 -24.61 -5.85
N ALA A 186 10.82 -24.06 -4.63
CA ALA A 186 9.76 -24.07 -3.63
C ALA A 186 8.53 -23.26 -4.07
N ILE A 187 8.72 -22.07 -4.64
CA ILE A 187 7.65 -21.24 -5.20
C ILE A 187 6.96 -21.97 -6.35
N TRP A 188 7.73 -22.54 -7.27
CA TRP A 188 7.19 -23.28 -8.41
C TRP A 188 6.31 -24.46 -7.97
N ASN A 189 6.76 -25.22 -6.96
CA ASN A 189 5.97 -26.31 -6.38
C ASN A 189 4.63 -25.83 -5.79
N CYS A 190 4.61 -24.66 -5.14
CA CYS A 190 3.38 -24.05 -4.63
C CYS A 190 2.45 -23.59 -5.77
N LEU A 191 2.99 -22.93 -6.80
CA LEU A 191 2.23 -22.46 -7.95
C LEU A 191 1.63 -23.62 -8.76
N MET A 192 2.36 -24.73 -8.92
CA MET A 192 1.84 -25.93 -9.59
C MET A 192 0.66 -26.54 -8.83
N LYS A 193 0.69 -26.52 -7.49
CA LYS A 193 -0.47 -26.94 -6.68
C LYS A 193 -1.67 -26.05 -6.96
N TYR A 194 -1.49 -24.72 -6.95
CA TYR A 194 -2.55 -23.75 -7.25
C TYR A 194 -3.14 -23.90 -8.65
N LYS A 195 -2.31 -24.19 -9.65
CA LYS A 195 -2.77 -24.49 -11.01
C LYS A 195 -3.77 -25.64 -11.08
N SER A 196 -3.63 -26.62 -10.17
CA SER A 196 -4.52 -27.78 -10.08
C SER A 196 -5.68 -27.60 -9.09
N SER A 197 -5.50 -26.80 -8.02
CA SER A 197 -6.45 -26.73 -6.89
C SER A 197 -7.35 -25.50 -6.88
N LEU A 198 -6.91 -24.36 -7.45
CA LEU A 198 -7.66 -23.10 -7.42
C LEU A 198 -8.53 -22.93 -8.68
N PRO A 199 -9.84 -22.66 -8.53
CA PRO A 199 -10.72 -22.39 -9.66
C PRO A 199 -10.36 -21.04 -10.30
N ASN A 200 -10.35 -20.98 -11.64
CA ASN A 200 -10.05 -19.79 -12.44
C ASN A 200 -8.62 -19.22 -12.25
N PHE A 201 -7.64 -20.07 -11.91
CA PHE A 201 -6.23 -19.69 -11.92
C PHE A 201 -5.64 -19.83 -13.34
N PRO A 202 -4.80 -18.89 -13.82
CA PRO A 202 -4.25 -18.92 -15.18
C PRO A 202 -3.47 -20.19 -15.48
N GLN A 203 -3.65 -20.72 -16.70
CA GLN A 203 -2.96 -21.92 -17.17
C GLN A 203 -1.67 -21.62 -17.95
N ALA A 204 -1.58 -20.41 -18.49
CA ALA A 204 -0.42 -19.87 -19.19
C ALA A 204 0.20 -18.72 -18.37
N GLU A 205 1.44 -18.38 -18.66
CA GLU A 205 2.19 -17.31 -18.01
C GLU A 205 1.56 -15.95 -18.26
N THR A 206 1.30 -15.20 -17.19
CA THR A 206 0.68 -13.87 -17.21
C THR A 206 1.61 -12.77 -16.74
N CYS A 207 2.69 -13.10 -16.02
CA CYS A 207 3.67 -12.14 -15.49
C CYS A 207 5.08 -12.77 -15.44
N GLU A 208 6.08 -11.97 -15.10
CA GLU A 208 7.46 -12.42 -14.92
C GLU A 208 7.85 -12.27 -13.44
N LEU A 209 8.57 -13.24 -12.88
CA LEU A 209 9.14 -13.17 -11.53
C LEU A 209 10.66 -13.38 -11.62
N ILE A 210 11.45 -12.47 -11.06
CA ILE A 210 12.89 -12.65 -10.88
C ILE A 210 13.23 -12.75 -9.39
N ILE A 211 13.91 -13.83 -9.01
CA ILE A 211 14.34 -14.09 -7.64
C ILE A 211 15.82 -13.78 -7.50
N LEU A 212 16.12 -12.88 -6.57
CA LEU A 212 17.44 -12.36 -6.24
C LEU A 212 17.70 -12.54 -4.75
N ASP A 213 18.94 -12.36 -4.34
CA ASP A 213 19.39 -12.39 -2.95
C ASP A 213 20.40 -11.26 -2.71
N ARG A 214 20.58 -10.85 -1.46
CA ARG A 214 21.29 -9.61 -1.11
C ARG A 214 22.71 -9.46 -1.68
N SER A 215 23.36 -10.57 -2.03
CA SER A 215 24.68 -10.56 -2.67
C SER A 215 24.70 -9.91 -4.07
N ILE A 216 23.56 -9.62 -4.70
CA ILE A 216 23.54 -8.83 -5.97
C ILE A 216 23.95 -7.37 -5.78
N ASP A 217 23.74 -6.81 -4.58
CA ASP A 217 24.04 -5.41 -4.30
C ASP A 217 24.18 -5.22 -2.78
N GLN A 218 25.40 -5.21 -2.30
CA GLN A 218 25.70 -5.01 -0.87
C GLN A 218 25.71 -3.54 -0.47
N ILE A 219 25.70 -2.61 -1.43
CA ILE A 219 25.87 -1.17 -1.20
C ILE A 219 24.53 -0.49 -0.97
N ALA A 220 23.48 -0.91 -1.69
CA ALA A 220 22.14 -0.31 -1.58
C ALA A 220 21.59 -0.22 -0.14
N PRO A 221 21.77 -1.23 0.75
CA PRO A 221 21.28 -1.14 2.13
C PRO A 221 22.09 -0.22 3.04
N ILE A 222 23.26 0.25 2.60
CA ILE A 222 24.26 0.92 3.44
C ILE A 222 24.49 2.36 3.01
N ILE A 223 24.35 2.70 1.73
CA ILE A 223 24.62 4.06 1.25
C ILE A 223 23.56 5.05 1.70
N HIS A 224 23.93 6.31 1.98
CA HIS A 224 22.95 7.35 2.26
C HIS A 224 22.15 7.69 0.99
N GLU A 225 20.83 7.64 1.12
CA GLU A 225 19.90 7.94 0.05
C GLU A 225 19.23 9.30 0.30
N TRP A 226 19.25 10.18 -0.70
CA TRP A 226 18.89 11.59 -0.57
C TRP A 226 17.43 11.89 -0.95
N THR A 227 16.61 10.86 -1.13
CA THR A 227 15.16 11.00 -1.35
C THR A 227 14.41 11.07 -0.03
N TYR A 228 13.30 11.82 -0.02
CA TYR A 228 12.57 12.19 1.19
C TYR A 228 12.22 10.99 2.09
N ASP A 229 11.61 9.92 1.55
CA ASP A 229 11.25 8.71 2.32
C ASP A 229 12.47 8.01 2.92
N ALA A 230 13.45 7.66 2.07
CA ALA A 230 14.67 6.99 2.50
C ALA A 230 15.41 7.78 3.59
N MET A 231 15.50 9.11 3.44
CA MET A 231 16.18 9.98 4.40
C MET A 231 15.40 10.15 5.71
N CYS A 232 14.06 10.13 5.68
CA CYS A 232 13.25 10.08 6.90
C CYS A 232 13.59 8.85 7.72
N HIS A 233 13.61 7.68 7.09
CA HIS A 233 13.89 6.41 7.76
C HIS A 233 15.35 6.23 8.20
N ASP A 234 16.30 6.84 7.48
CA ASP A 234 17.71 6.80 7.83
C ASP A 234 18.04 7.72 9.03
N LEU A 235 17.48 8.94 9.05
CA LEU A 235 17.87 9.97 10.02
C LEU A 235 16.88 10.21 11.16
N LEU A 236 15.63 9.79 11.01
CA LEU A 236 14.59 9.90 12.03
C LEU A 236 14.31 8.48 12.51
N ASN A 237 14.54 8.20 13.79
CA ASN A 237 14.29 6.88 14.41
C ASN A 237 12.81 6.47 14.30
N MET A 238 12.41 5.96 13.14
CA MET A 238 11.06 5.53 12.80
C MET A 238 10.90 4.04 13.06
N GLU A 239 9.72 3.65 13.54
CA GLU A 239 9.36 2.24 13.74
C GLU A 239 8.37 1.82 12.65
N GLY A 240 8.87 1.21 11.58
CA GLY A 240 8.08 1.08 10.35
C GLY A 240 7.68 2.47 9.85
N ASN A 241 6.43 2.68 9.44
CA ASN A 241 5.96 3.98 8.93
C ASN A 241 5.54 4.96 10.05
N LYS A 242 5.81 4.63 11.31
CA LYS A 242 5.41 5.43 12.48
C LYS A 242 6.46 6.49 12.80
N TYR A 243 6.03 7.74 12.77
CA TYR A 243 6.81 8.91 13.19
C TYR A 243 6.25 9.49 14.49
N VAL A 244 7.14 9.77 15.45
CA VAL A 244 6.76 10.40 16.72
C VAL A 244 7.19 11.87 16.71
N HIS A 245 6.20 12.76 16.62
CA HIS A 245 6.40 14.20 16.60
C HIS A 245 6.11 14.81 17.98
N GLN A 246 6.88 15.81 18.39
CA GLN A 246 6.69 16.54 19.65
C GLN A 246 5.89 17.82 19.41
N VAL A 247 4.64 17.85 19.87
CA VAL A 247 3.75 19.01 19.75
C VAL A 247 3.81 19.85 21.03
N PRO A 248 3.88 21.19 20.94
CA PRO A 248 3.74 22.06 22.10
C PRO A 248 2.40 21.83 22.82
N SER A 249 2.42 21.67 24.14
CA SER A 249 1.21 21.44 24.94
C SER A 249 0.26 22.66 24.89
N LYS A 250 -1.04 22.41 24.67
CA LYS A 250 -2.09 23.46 24.67
C LYS A 250 -2.27 24.15 26.03
N THR A 251 -1.80 23.52 27.11
CA THR A 251 -1.96 23.99 28.50
C THR A 251 -0.64 24.44 29.14
N GLY A 252 0.41 24.68 28.35
CA GLY A 252 1.71 25.17 28.86
C GLY A 252 2.55 24.11 29.60
N GLY A 253 2.22 22.82 29.45
CA GLY A 253 3.00 21.70 29.96
C GLY A 253 4.18 21.30 29.05
N PRO A 254 4.93 20.23 29.42
CA PRO A 254 5.96 19.67 28.55
C PRO A 254 5.38 19.24 27.19
N PRO A 255 6.18 19.25 26.11
CA PRO A 255 5.70 18.89 24.78
C PRO A 255 5.09 17.48 24.76
N GLU A 256 3.92 17.37 24.14
CA GLU A 256 3.17 16.13 24.00
C GLU A 256 3.72 15.32 22.82
N LYS A 257 3.91 14.02 22.99
CA LYS A 257 4.33 13.13 21.91
C LYS A 257 3.10 12.68 21.14
N LYS A 258 3.00 13.09 19.88
CA LYS A 258 1.97 12.63 18.95
C LYS A 258 2.57 11.62 17.98
N GLU A 259 1.92 10.47 17.88
CA GLU A 259 2.27 9.42 16.92
C GLU A 259 1.50 9.65 15.62
N VAL A 260 2.21 9.62 14.49
CA VAL A 260 1.63 9.80 13.16
C VAL A 260 2.15 8.71 12.24
N LEU A 261 1.28 8.20 11.36
CA LEU A 261 1.64 7.22 10.34
C LEU A 261 1.84 7.92 9.00
N LEU A 262 3.00 7.69 8.36
CA LEU A 262 3.32 8.21 7.04
C LEU A 262 2.94 7.17 5.98
N GLU A 263 1.76 7.32 5.37
CA GLU A 263 1.17 6.34 4.46
C GLU A 263 0.65 6.97 3.16
N ASP A 264 0.21 6.14 2.20
CA ASP A 264 -0.33 6.56 0.91
C ASP A 264 -1.63 7.40 1.01
N HIS A 265 -2.27 7.43 2.19
CA HIS A 265 -3.42 8.30 2.47
C HIS A 265 -3.03 9.76 2.73
N ASP A 266 -1.75 10.02 3.01
CA ASP A 266 -1.23 11.38 3.09
C ASP A 266 -0.79 11.85 1.68
N PRO A 267 -1.53 12.80 1.07
CA PRO A 267 -1.21 13.26 -0.28
C PRO A 267 0.14 13.99 -0.37
N ILE A 268 0.58 14.63 0.72
CA ILE A 268 1.87 15.32 0.77
C ILE A 268 2.99 14.29 0.83
N TRP A 269 2.84 13.24 1.63
CA TRP A 269 3.78 12.12 1.65
C TRP A 269 3.90 11.46 0.27
N LEU A 270 2.77 11.11 -0.37
CA LEU A 270 2.75 10.44 -1.67
C LEU A 270 3.47 11.25 -2.77
N GLU A 271 3.32 12.58 -2.74
CA GLU A 271 3.99 13.47 -3.69
C GLU A 271 5.50 13.61 -3.41
N LEU A 272 5.89 13.67 -2.14
CA LEU A 272 7.26 14.00 -1.73
C LEU A 272 8.17 12.79 -1.58
N ARG A 273 7.63 11.60 -1.24
CA ARG A 273 8.40 10.41 -0.82
C ARG A 273 9.56 10.02 -1.74
N HIS A 274 9.42 10.20 -3.05
CA HIS A 274 10.44 9.86 -4.05
C HIS A 274 11.23 11.08 -4.58
N SER A 275 10.90 12.28 -4.13
CA SER A 275 11.61 13.51 -4.50
C SER A 275 12.91 13.65 -3.72
N HIS A 276 13.92 14.31 -4.31
CA HIS A 276 15.15 14.66 -3.59
C HIS A 276 14.84 15.62 -2.44
N ILE A 277 15.56 15.54 -1.31
CA ILE A 277 15.28 16.34 -0.10
C ILE A 277 15.30 17.85 -0.36
N ALA A 278 16.14 18.32 -1.27
CA ALA A 278 16.19 19.73 -1.68
C ALA A 278 14.88 20.14 -2.39
N ASP A 279 14.47 19.37 -3.40
CA ASP A 279 13.21 19.58 -4.14
C ASP A 279 12.00 19.48 -3.21
N ALA A 280 12.02 18.54 -2.27
CA ALA A 280 10.93 18.36 -1.31
C ALA A 280 10.80 19.58 -0.39
N SER A 281 11.93 20.15 0.06
CA SER A 281 11.94 21.37 0.89
C SER A 281 11.41 22.58 0.12
N GLU A 282 11.80 22.73 -1.15
CA GLU A 282 11.31 23.79 -2.04
C GLU A 282 9.80 23.68 -2.28
N ARG A 283 9.31 22.49 -2.67
CA ARG A 283 7.88 22.25 -2.89
C ARG A 283 7.03 22.48 -1.64
N LEU A 284 7.54 22.09 -0.46
CA LEU A 284 6.87 22.36 0.81
C LEU A 284 6.77 23.86 1.08
N HIS A 285 7.84 24.62 0.81
CA HIS A 285 7.85 26.07 0.95
C HIS A 285 6.88 26.75 -0.03
N GLU A 286 6.84 26.32 -1.29
CA GLU A 286 5.90 26.80 -2.30
C GLU A 286 4.45 26.51 -1.90
N LYS A 287 4.13 25.28 -1.48
CA LYS A 287 2.78 24.90 -1.01
C LYS A 287 2.35 25.74 0.19
N MET A 288 3.24 25.98 1.14
CA MET A 288 2.96 26.83 2.31
C MET A 288 2.70 28.28 1.90
N THR A 289 3.51 28.84 1.00
CA THR A 289 3.36 30.21 0.50
C THR A 289 2.07 30.37 -0.31
N ASN A 290 1.74 29.38 -1.16
CA ASN A 290 0.50 29.33 -1.92
C ASN A 290 -0.72 29.21 -1.00
N PHE A 291 -0.63 28.44 0.07
CA PHE A 291 -1.69 28.31 1.06
C PHE A 291 -1.96 29.65 1.79
N VAL A 292 -0.90 30.33 2.23
CA VAL A 292 -1.00 31.63 2.91
C VAL A 292 -1.55 32.71 1.97
N SER A 293 -1.10 32.74 0.72
CA SER A 293 -1.52 33.76 -0.26
C SER A 293 -2.98 33.59 -0.72
N LYS A 294 -3.47 32.34 -0.88
CA LYS A 294 -4.87 32.07 -1.26
C LYS A 294 -5.87 32.36 -0.12
N ASN A 295 -5.42 32.37 1.15
CA ASN A 295 -6.28 32.58 2.31
C ASN A 295 -6.13 33.99 2.92
N LYS A 296 -7.06 34.91 2.61
CA LYS A 296 -7.04 36.31 3.12
C LYS A 296 -7.00 36.42 4.66
N ALA A 297 -7.55 35.45 5.39
CA ALA A 297 -7.46 35.40 6.86
C ALA A 297 -6.05 35.09 7.38
N ALA A 298 -5.20 34.41 6.57
CA ALA A 298 -3.80 34.13 6.90
C ALA A 298 -2.88 35.34 6.64
N GLN A 299 -3.24 36.22 5.70
CA GLN A 299 -2.47 37.43 5.37
C GLN A 299 -2.48 38.49 6.48
N ILE A 300 -3.48 38.48 7.37
CA ILE A 300 -3.62 39.49 8.44
C ILE A 300 -2.49 39.39 9.49
N HIS A 301 -1.74 38.27 9.53
CA HIS A 301 -0.70 38.00 10.52
C HIS A 301 0.73 37.90 9.97
N GLY A 302 0.94 38.04 8.65
CA GLY A 302 2.27 37.96 8.04
C GLY A 302 2.85 39.35 7.74
N ARG A 303 3.60 39.93 8.67
CA ARG A 303 4.59 40.99 8.34
C ARG A 303 5.98 40.37 8.35
N ASP A 304 6.56 40.23 7.15
CA ASP A 304 7.99 40.08 6.82
C ASP A 304 8.84 39.17 7.72
N GLY A 305 8.50 37.88 7.81
CA GLY A 305 9.37 36.88 8.43
C GLY A 305 8.98 35.43 8.11
N GLU A 306 9.94 34.50 8.21
CA GLU A 306 9.72 33.05 8.15
C GLU A 306 8.58 32.65 9.10
N LEU A 307 7.54 32.01 8.55
CA LEU A 307 6.39 31.53 9.31
C LEU A 307 6.83 30.46 10.33
N SER A 308 6.65 30.76 11.62
CA SER A 308 7.00 29.82 12.69
C SER A 308 5.91 28.76 12.91
N THR A 309 6.26 27.63 13.53
CA THR A 309 5.29 26.59 13.96
C THR A 309 4.19 27.13 14.88
N ARG A 310 4.44 28.27 15.55
CA ARG A 310 3.45 28.97 16.39
C ARG A 310 2.45 29.77 15.56
N ASP A 311 2.87 30.33 14.44
CA ASP A 311 1.99 31.07 13.53
C ASP A 311 1.07 30.09 12.78
N LEU A 312 1.58 28.91 12.46
CA LEU A 312 0.80 27.76 11.97
C LEU A 312 -0.30 27.34 12.96
N GLN A 313 0.00 27.23 14.25
CA GLN A 313 -1.02 26.91 15.26
C GLN A 313 -2.14 27.96 15.35
N LYS A 314 -1.79 29.25 15.22
CA LYS A 314 -2.79 30.34 15.17
C LYS A 314 -3.62 30.28 13.89
N MET A 315 -3.02 29.89 12.77
CA MET A 315 -3.74 29.69 11.51
C MET A 315 -4.72 28.52 11.57
N VAL A 316 -4.35 27.40 12.21
CA VAL A 316 -5.27 26.26 12.46
C VAL A 316 -6.49 26.70 13.28
N GLN A 317 -6.29 27.57 14.27
CA GLN A 317 -7.38 28.13 15.07
C GLN A 317 -8.29 29.08 14.26
N ALA A 318 -7.73 29.82 13.31
CA ALA A 318 -8.47 30.75 12.47
C ALA A 318 -9.23 30.08 11.31
N LEU A 319 -8.79 28.90 10.85
CA LEU A 319 -9.31 28.20 9.67
C LEU A 319 -9.61 26.71 9.96
N PRO A 320 -10.66 26.40 10.74
CA PRO A 320 -10.95 25.02 11.16
C PRO A 320 -11.33 24.09 9.99
N GLN A 321 -11.91 24.63 8.92
CA GLN A 321 -12.22 23.89 7.69
C GLN A 321 -10.99 23.36 6.93
N TYR A 322 -9.81 23.94 7.16
CA TYR A 322 -8.54 23.49 6.57
C TYR A 322 -7.62 22.86 7.62
N SER A 323 -8.12 22.54 8.81
CA SER A 323 -7.33 22.04 9.93
C SER A 323 -6.52 20.80 9.58
N GLU A 324 -7.13 19.82 8.89
CA GLU A 324 -6.44 18.59 8.46
C GLU A 324 -5.32 18.88 7.44
N GLN A 325 -5.56 19.78 6.49
CA GLN A 325 -4.58 20.13 5.45
C GLN A 325 -3.37 20.86 6.07
N ILE A 326 -3.63 21.82 6.97
CA ILE A 326 -2.57 22.54 7.67
C ILE A 326 -1.80 21.58 8.58
N GLU A 327 -2.47 20.64 9.23
CA GLU A 327 -1.81 19.66 10.10
C GLU A 327 -0.84 18.77 9.32
N LYS A 328 -1.26 18.19 8.18
CA LYS A 328 -0.38 17.39 7.31
C LYS A 328 0.77 18.24 6.75
N LEU A 329 0.48 19.44 6.24
CA LEU A 329 1.52 20.33 5.70
C LEU A 329 2.53 20.74 6.77
N SER A 330 2.06 21.11 7.95
CA SER A 330 2.92 21.47 9.09
C SER A 330 3.78 20.29 9.55
N LEU A 331 3.26 19.07 9.53
CA LEU A 331 4.01 17.86 9.85
C LEU A 331 5.20 17.70 8.91
N HIS A 332 4.98 17.77 7.60
CA HIS A 332 6.05 17.59 6.60
C HIS A 332 7.07 18.74 6.63
N VAL A 333 6.65 19.97 6.90
CA VAL A 333 7.57 21.10 7.11
C VAL A 333 8.48 20.86 8.33
N ASP A 334 7.92 20.36 9.44
CA ASP A 334 8.72 20.01 10.63
C ASP A 334 9.71 18.86 10.35
N ILE A 335 9.26 17.80 9.68
CA ILE A 335 10.10 16.68 9.27
C ILE A 335 11.26 17.17 8.39
N ALA A 336 10.97 17.92 7.32
CA ALA A 336 11.99 18.48 6.43
C ALA A 336 12.95 19.43 7.18
N GLY A 337 12.44 20.23 8.12
CA GLY A 337 13.25 21.10 8.98
C GLY A 337 14.22 20.31 9.87
N LYS A 338 13.75 19.23 10.50
CA LYS A 338 14.58 18.32 11.31
C LYS A 338 15.63 17.61 10.47
N LEU A 339 15.26 17.07 9.31
CA LEU A 339 16.20 16.45 8.38
C LEU A 339 17.32 17.41 7.99
N ASN A 340 16.96 18.61 7.52
CA ASN A 340 17.94 19.63 7.12
C ASN A 340 18.84 20.06 8.29
N LYS A 341 18.32 20.09 9.52
CA LYS A 341 19.12 20.34 10.72
C LYS A 341 20.12 19.20 10.96
N THR A 342 19.66 17.94 10.99
CA THR A 342 20.50 16.76 11.19
C THR A 342 21.59 16.62 10.11
N ILE A 343 21.26 16.91 8.85
CA ILE A 343 22.22 16.89 7.72
C ILE A 343 23.35 17.89 7.93
N ARG A 344 23.05 19.09 8.45
CA ARG A 344 24.05 20.12 8.73
C ARG A 344 24.89 19.79 9.96
N GLU A 345 24.24 19.38 11.04
CA GLU A 345 24.91 19.09 12.32
C GLU A 345 25.83 17.86 12.24
N SER A 346 25.46 16.85 11.45
CA SER A 346 26.27 15.63 11.28
C SER A 346 27.32 15.73 10.16
N GLY A 347 27.38 16.85 9.42
CA GLY A 347 28.29 17.01 8.28
C GLY A 347 28.01 16.04 7.12
N LEU A 348 26.76 15.56 6.99
CA LEU A 348 26.41 14.43 6.14
C LEU A 348 26.72 14.63 4.65
N LYS A 349 26.75 15.88 4.17
CA LYS A 349 27.09 16.19 2.77
C LYS A 349 28.49 15.73 2.39
N GLU A 350 29.47 15.90 3.28
CA GLU A 350 30.85 15.48 3.02
C GLU A 350 30.97 13.95 3.05
N VAL A 351 30.29 13.30 4.00
CA VAL A 351 30.21 11.83 4.09
C VAL A 351 29.57 11.26 2.83
N GLY A 352 28.39 11.77 2.45
CA GLY A 352 27.66 11.33 1.27
C GLY A 352 28.44 11.54 -0.02
N GLN A 353 29.21 12.62 -0.14
CA GLN A 353 30.09 12.82 -1.30
C GLN A 353 31.16 11.74 -1.39
N LEU A 354 31.83 11.44 -0.26
CA LEU A 354 32.85 10.40 -0.20
C LEU A 354 32.25 9.01 -0.48
N GLU A 355 31.04 8.72 0.00
CA GLU A 355 30.33 7.47 -0.32
C GLU A 355 30.13 7.32 -1.83
N GLN A 356 29.61 8.34 -2.50
CA GLN A 356 29.45 8.33 -3.95
C GLN A 356 30.81 8.15 -4.65
N ASP A 357 31.82 8.93 -4.26
CA ASP A 357 33.14 8.86 -4.89
C ASP A 357 33.81 7.49 -4.72
N LEU A 358 33.63 6.82 -3.59
CA LEU A 358 34.09 5.45 -3.37
C LEU A 358 33.37 4.45 -4.28
N VAL A 359 32.05 4.56 -4.43
CA VAL A 359 31.25 3.64 -5.24
C VAL A 359 31.56 3.76 -6.75
N PHE A 360 31.79 4.98 -7.24
CA PHE A 360 32.14 5.24 -8.64
C PHE A 360 33.65 5.14 -8.93
N GLY A 361 34.47 4.98 -7.89
CA GLY A 361 35.93 4.83 -8.01
C GLY A 361 36.67 6.14 -8.30
N ASP A 362 36.07 7.28 -7.95
CA ASP A 362 36.68 8.61 -7.97
C ASP A 362 37.55 8.87 -6.73
N ALA A 363 37.21 8.24 -5.60
CA ALA A 363 38.00 8.24 -4.37
C ALA A 363 38.57 6.84 -4.07
N GLY A 364 39.72 6.80 -3.38
CA GLY A 364 40.36 5.55 -2.99
C GLY A 364 40.76 5.50 -1.52
N THR A 365 41.64 4.55 -1.19
CA THR A 365 42.10 4.32 0.19
C THR A 365 42.74 5.56 0.83
N LYS A 366 43.43 6.40 0.04
CA LYS A 366 44.10 7.60 0.54
C LYS A 366 43.10 8.66 1.01
N ASP A 367 42.05 8.88 0.23
CA ASP A 367 41.02 9.87 0.52
C ASP A 367 40.21 9.46 1.74
N LEU A 368 39.88 8.16 1.85
CA LEU A 368 39.25 7.58 3.05
C LEU A 368 40.12 7.75 4.32
N ILE A 369 41.43 7.45 4.24
CA ILE A 369 42.35 7.65 5.37
C ILE A 369 42.43 9.13 5.75
N ASN A 370 42.50 10.02 4.75
CA ASN A 370 42.57 11.46 4.99
C ASN A 370 41.29 11.95 5.67
N PHE A 371 40.13 11.52 5.18
CA PHE A 371 38.83 11.87 5.77
C PHE A 371 38.73 11.42 7.23
N LEU A 372 39.04 10.15 7.52
CA LEU A 372 39.01 9.62 8.88
C LEU A 372 39.99 10.31 9.85
N ARG A 373 41.09 10.88 9.34
CA ARG A 373 42.06 11.65 10.15
C ARG A 373 41.62 13.08 10.40
N VAL A 374 41.06 13.73 9.38
CA VAL A 374 40.71 15.16 9.44
C VAL A 374 39.40 15.38 10.17
N LYS A 375 38.43 14.47 10.02
CA LYS A 375 37.06 14.60 10.54
C LYS A 375 36.79 13.57 11.64
N GLU A 376 37.34 13.83 12.83
CA GLU A 376 37.14 12.94 13.99
C GLU A 376 35.71 12.99 14.55
N ASP A 377 34.97 14.08 14.31
CA ASP A 377 33.63 14.40 14.81
C ASP A 377 32.49 13.62 14.13
N VAL A 378 32.78 12.90 13.05
CA VAL A 378 31.78 12.08 12.33
C VAL A 378 31.27 10.94 13.22
N SER A 379 29.97 10.67 13.12
CA SER A 379 29.29 9.61 13.88
C SER A 379 29.93 8.23 13.65
N ARG A 380 29.88 7.39 14.68
CA ARG A 380 30.34 5.99 14.64
C ARG A 380 29.71 5.22 13.47
N GLU A 381 28.41 5.39 13.27
CA GLU A 381 27.64 4.73 12.21
C GLU A 381 28.09 5.15 10.81
N ASN A 382 28.31 6.45 10.57
CA ASN A 382 28.77 6.94 9.26
C ASN A 382 30.18 6.44 8.93
N LYS A 383 31.08 6.36 9.92
CA LYS A 383 32.41 5.76 9.75
C LYS A 383 32.31 4.27 9.40
N LEU A 384 31.40 3.55 10.06
CA LEU A 384 31.14 2.14 9.77
C LEU A 384 30.60 1.94 8.34
N ARG A 385 29.62 2.73 7.92
CA ARG A 385 29.05 2.71 6.56
C ARG A 385 30.12 2.92 5.49
N LEU A 386 30.99 3.93 5.66
CA LEU A 386 32.12 4.18 4.75
C LEU A 386 33.05 2.97 4.63
N LEU A 387 33.36 2.30 5.75
CA LEU A 387 34.22 1.10 5.74
C LEU A 387 33.52 -0.11 5.11
N MET A 388 32.21 -0.29 5.32
CA MET A 388 31.44 -1.35 4.68
C MET A 388 31.29 -1.13 3.16
N ILE A 389 31.07 0.11 2.72
CA ILE A 389 31.06 0.46 1.29
C ILE A 389 32.45 0.21 0.68
N TYR A 390 33.51 0.62 1.37
CA TYR A 390 34.88 0.32 0.94
C TYR A 390 35.14 -1.20 0.86
N ALA A 391 34.52 -2.00 1.74
CA ALA A 391 34.55 -3.46 1.69
C ALA A 391 33.90 -4.03 0.45
N ALA A 392 32.69 -3.58 0.14
CA ALA A 392 31.96 -4.00 -1.04
C ALA A 392 32.67 -3.62 -2.36
N VAL A 393 33.39 -2.48 -2.40
CA VAL A 393 34.08 -2.00 -3.60
C VAL A 393 35.47 -2.66 -3.79
N TYR A 394 36.22 -2.93 -2.71
CA TYR A 394 37.59 -3.44 -2.78
C TYR A 394 37.80 -4.74 -1.98
N PRO A 395 37.09 -5.84 -2.31
CA PRO A 395 37.13 -7.08 -1.54
C PRO A 395 38.54 -7.69 -1.44
N GLU A 396 39.31 -7.62 -2.53
CA GLU A 396 40.71 -8.08 -2.63
C GLU A 396 41.63 -7.47 -1.55
N LYS A 397 41.34 -6.24 -1.11
CA LYS A 397 42.15 -5.54 -0.11
C LYS A 397 41.87 -6.02 1.32
N PHE A 398 40.92 -6.95 1.49
CA PHE A 398 40.49 -7.47 2.78
C PHE A 398 41.27 -8.68 3.27
N GLU A 399 42.25 -9.16 2.52
CA GLU A 399 43.14 -10.26 2.93
C GLU A 399 44.40 -9.78 3.70
N ASP A 400 44.83 -8.52 3.50
CA ASP A 400 46.16 -8.04 3.89
C ASP A 400 46.31 -7.39 5.29
N GLY A 401 45.34 -7.53 6.22
CA GLY A 401 45.41 -6.89 7.55
C GLY A 401 45.39 -5.35 7.56
N LYS A 402 45.29 -4.70 6.40
CA LYS A 402 45.21 -3.23 6.23
C LYS A 402 43.94 -2.64 6.83
N ILE A 403 42.84 -3.40 6.88
CA ILE A 403 41.57 -2.95 7.46
C ILE A 403 41.60 -2.88 8.97
N ALA A 404 42.31 -3.77 9.65
CA ALA A 404 42.49 -3.65 11.11
C ALA A 404 43.10 -2.28 11.47
N LYS A 405 44.04 -1.79 10.66
CA LYS A 405 44.63 -0.44 10.81
C LYS A 405 43.65 0.69 10.46
N LEU A 406 42.79 0.51 9.45
CA LEU A 406 41.74 1.49 9.12
C LEU A 406 40.65 1.55 10.19
N MET A 407 40.30 0.41 10.79
CA MET A 407 39.35 0.29 11.89
C MET A 407 39.90 0.92 13.17
N GLU A 408 41.18 0.68 13.48
CA GLU A 408 41.87 1.34 14.59
C GLU A 408 41.90 2.87 14.39
N LEU A 409 42.18 3.33 13.17
CA LEU A 409 42.12 4.75 12.81
C LEU A 409 40.70 5.33 12.98
N ALA A 410 39.67 4.58 12.62
CA ALA A 410 38.27 4.99 12.75
C ALA A 410 37.75 4.96 14.20
N ARG A 411 38.52 4.38 15.15
CA ARG A 411 38.16 4.20 16.57
C ARG A 411 36.81 3.48 16.77
N LEU A 412 36.52 2.48 15.93
CA LEU A 412 35.29 1.67 16.02
C LEU A 412 35.46 0.52 17.04
N PRO A 413 34.40 0.16 17.80
CA PRO A 413 34.44 -0.98 18.71
C PRO A 413 34.44 -2.32 17.97
N MET A 414 34.87 -3.37 18.66
CA MET A 414 35.00 -4.73 18.11
C MET A 414 33.67 -5.29 17.55
N ASP A 415 32.54 -4.92 18.14
CA ASP A 415 31.22 -5.36 17.64
C ASP A 415 30.90 -4.86 16.23
N ASP A 416 31.39 -3.67 15.85
CA ASP A 416 31.21 -3.10 14.51
C ASP A 416 32.18 -3.72 13.51
N MET A 417 33.34 -4.21 13.99
CA MET A 417 34.30 -4.88 13.13
C MET A 417 33.68 -6.12 12.51
N ASN A 418 32.85 -6.84 13.26
CA ASN A 418 32.12 -7.99 12.74
C ASN A 418 31.29 -7.61 11.52
N ALA A 419 30.55 -6.49 11.53
CA ALA A 419 29.74 -6.07 10.39
C ALA A 419 30.58 -5.86 9.11
N VAL A 420 31.77 -5.27 9.22
CA VAL A 420 32.67 -5.06 8.08
C VAL A 420 33.28 -6.38 7.60
N TYR A 421 33.73 -7.25 8.51
CA TYR A 421 34.24 -8.58 8.14
C TYR A 421 33.17 -9.45 7.50
N ASN A 422 31.94 -9.34 7.98
CA ASN A 422 30.82 -10.13 7.51
C ASN A 422 30.46 -9.81 6.06
N MET A 423 30.83 -8.62 5.54
CA MET A 423 30.56 -8.24 4.14
C MET A 423 31.12 -9.26 3.15
N LYS A 424 32.24 -9.91 3.49
CA LYS A 424 32.81 -11.02 2.69
C LYS A 424 31.84 -12.18 2.53
N PHE A 425 31.01 -12.46 3.52
CA PHE A 425 30.07 -13.59 3.46
C PHE A 425 28.84 -13.31 2.60
N LEU A 426 28.58 -12.04 2.26
CA LEU A 426 27.61 -11.65 1.23
C LEU A 426 28.24 -11.64 -0.16
N GLU A 427 29.54 -11.91 -0.32
CA GLU A 427 30.12 -12.09 -1.64
C GLU A 427 29.60 -13.41 -2.23
N GLY A 428 28.64 -13.29 -3.15
CA GLY A 428 28.49 -14.32 -4.17
C GLY A 428 29.77 -14.31 -4.99
N SER A 429 30.40 -15.48 -5.15
CA SER A 429 31.70 -15.64 -5.81
C SER A 429 31.94 -14.64 -6.97
N SER A 430 32.82 -13.66 -6.70
CA SER A 430 33.24 -12.68 -7.70
C SER A 430 34.30 -13.30 -8.63
N GLU A 431 34.36 -12.80 -9.86
CA GLU A 431 35.36 -13.20 -10.85
C GLU A 431 36.78 -12.89 -10.34
N THR A 432 37.48 -13.87 -9.77
CA THR A 432 38.93 -13.86 -9.87
C THR A 432 39.25 -13.96 -11.35
N LYS A 433 39.64 -12.83 -11.96
CA LYS A 433 40.19 -12.81 -13.31
C LYS A 433 41.29 -13.87 -13.36
N LYS A 434 41.08 -14.89 -14.19
CA LYS A 434 42.09 -15.90 -14.53
C LYS A 434 43.45 -15.21 -14.68
N SER A 435 44.41 -15.59 -13.85
CA SER A 435 45.82 -15.40 -14.16
C SER A 435 46.16 -16.37 -15.30
N SER A 436 45.70 -16.05 -16.51
CA SER A 436 46.15 -16.77 -17.68
C SER A 436 47.63 -16.44 -17.87
N ILE A 437 48.48 -17.41 -17.58
CA ILE A 437 49.84 -17.50 -18.11
C ILE A 437 49.70 -17.43 -19.64
N VAL A 438 50.02 -16.28 -20.22
CA VAL A 438 50.18 -16.08 -21.67
C VAL A 438 51.59 -15.49 -21.89
N PRO A 439 52.36 -15.94 -22.89
CA PRO A 439 53.75 -15.57 -23.05
C PRO A 439 53.89 -14.07 -23.40
N PHE A 440 55.00 -13.50 -22.93
CA PHE A 440 55.48 -12.13 -23.14
C PHE A 440 54.99 -11.48 -24.46
N SER A 441 54.15 -10.45 -24.34
CA SER A 441 53.98 -9.43 -25.38
C SER A 441 54.05 -8.05 -24.72
N LEU A 442 55.15 -7.35 -24.99
CA LEU A 442 55.38 -5.97 -24.55
C LEU A 442 54.42 -5.03 -25.28
N LYS A 443 53.33 -4.64 -24.60
CA LYS A 443 52.60 -3.41 -24.94
C LYS A 443 52.40 -2.60 -23.66
N PHE A 444 53.01 -1.41 -23.66
CA PHE A 444 52.80 -0.38 -22.65
C PHE A 444 51.35 0.13 -22.77
N ASP A 445 50.49 -0.29 -21.86
CA ASP A 445 49.14 0.27 -21.70
C ASP A 445 49.10 1.11 -20.41
N VAL A 446 49.07 2.43 -20.55
CA VAL A 446 49.22 3.44 -19.49
C VAL A 446 47.89 3.77 -18.77
N ASN A 447 46.84 2.98 -18.96
CA ASN A 447 45.55 3.23 -18.31
C ASN A 447 45.31 2.31 -17.11
N LYS A 448 45.63 2.81 -15.90
CA LYS A 448 45.12 2.27 -14.64
C LYS A 448 43.59 2.26 -14.69
N LYS A 449 42.97 1.08 -14.85
CA LYS A 449 41.50 0.93 -14.78
C LYS A 449 41.00 1.42 -13.42
N LYS A 450 40.23 2.52 -13.38
CA LYS A 450 39.43 2.93 -12.22
C LYS A 450 38.57 1.74 -11.76
N HIS A 451 38.76 1.29 -10.53
CA HIS A 451 37.97 0.22 -9.91
C HIS A 451 36.79 0.88 -9.17
N GLY A 452 35.70 1.13 -9.90
CA GLY A 452 34.41 1.54 -9.34
C GLY A 452 33.41 0.39 -9.39
N ALA A 453 32.57 0.24 -8.35
CA ALA A 453 31.50 -0.76 -8.30
C ALA A 453 30.29 -0.37 -9.16
N ARG A 454 30.16 0.92 -9.50
CA ARG A 454 29.18 1.45 -10.47
C ARG A 454 29.88 2.27 -11.56
N LYS A 455 29.17 2.51 -12.65
CA LYS A 455 29.59 3.39 -13.74
C LYS A 455 28.54 4.45 -13.95
N ASP A 456 28.96 5.65 -14.33
CA ASP A 456 28.02 6.72 -14.70
C ASP A 456 27.17 6.28 -15.90
N ARG A 457 25.88 6.64 -15.86
CA ARG A 457 24.93 6.28 -16.91
C ARG A 457 25.02 7.29 -18.06
N PRO A 458 25.21 6.82 -19.31
CA PRO A 458 25.24 7.72 -20.46
C PRO A 458 23.82 8.27 -20.74
N GLY A 459 23.64 9.59 -20.64
CA GLY A 459 22.42 10.30 -21.04
C GLY A 459 21.43 10.66 -19.92
N GLU A 460 21.65 10.23 -18.68
CA GLU A 460 20.96 10.75 -17.49
C GLU A 460 22.00 11.58 -16.70
N GLU A 461 22.13 12.88 -16.98
CA GLU A 461 22.86 13.78 -16.08
C GLU A 461 22.08 13.86 -14.78
N SER A 462 22.57 13.25 -13.70
CA SER A 462 21.96 13.41 -12.39
C SER A 462 22.09 14.88 -12.00
N THR A 463 20.96 15.57 -11.83
CA THR A 463 20.89 16.96 -11.36
C THR A 463 21.63 17.16 -10.03
N TRP A 464 21.82 16.08 -9.27
CA TRP A 464 22.37 16.08 -7.92
C TRP A 464 23.62 15.19 -7.83
N GLN A 465 24.78 15.79 -7.56
CA GLN A 465 26.06 15.07 -7.40
C GLN A 465 26.03 14.03 -6.28
N LEU A 466 25.24 14.27 -5.23
CA LEU A 466 25.04 13.38 -4.08
C LEU A 466 24.05 12.22 -4.38
N SER A 467 23.46 12.16 -5.57
CA SER A 467 22.47 11.15 -5.97
C SER A 467 22.83 10.52 -7.32
N ARG A 468 24.11 10.15 -7.50
CA ARG A 468 24.56 9.39 -8.68
C ARG A 468 24.23 7.90 -8.55
N PHE A 469 24.27 7.36 -7.34
CA PHE A 469 24.05 5.95 -7.05
C PHE A 469 22.69 5.46 -7.57
N TYR A 470 22.69 4.26 -8.12
CA TYR A 470 21.49 3.53 -8.50
C TYR A 470 21.62 2.06 -8.07
N PRO A 471 20.54 1.46 -7.52
CA PRO A 471 20.49 0.03 -7.20
C PRO A 471 20.66 -0.86 -8.44
N VAL A 472 21.33 -2.00 -8.29
CA VAL A 472 21.57 -2.97 -9.39
C VAL A 472 20.27 -3.46 -10.04
N ILE A 473 19.19 -3.54 -9.26
CA ILE A 473 17.90 -3.98 -9.77
C ILE A 473 17.38 -3.09 -10.91
N GLU A 474 17.79 -1.83 -10.97
CA GLU A 474 17.36 -0.93 -12.05
C GLU A 474 17.85 -1.45 -13.41
N ASP A 475 19.12 -1.82 -13.50
CA ASP A 475 19.71 -2.39 -14.72
C ASP A 475 19.14 -3.79 -15.03
N LEU A 476 18.89 -4.61 -13.99
CA LEU A 476 18.34 -5.96 -14.17
C LEU A 476 16.91 -5.92 -14.73
N VAL A 477 16.06 -5.04 -14.22
CA VAL A 477 14.68 -4.90 -14.68
C VAL A 477 14.63 -4.28 -16.08
N GLU A 478 15.50 -3.30 -16.38
CA GLU A 478 15.60 -2.77 -17.75
C GLU A 478 16.03 -3.84 -18.76
N LYS A 479 17.04 -4.66 -18.42
CA LYS A 479 17.48 -5.80 -19.28
C LYS A 479 16.40 -6.87 -19.41
N LEU A 480 15.70 -7.20 -18.33
CA LEU A 480 14.59 -8.15 -18.34
C LEU A 480 13.47 -7.64 -19.25
N SER A 481 13.09 -6.38 -19.13
CA SER A 481 12.04 -5.76 -19.95
C SER A 481 12.38 -5.76 -21.46
N LYS A 482 13.67 -5.66 -21.80
CA LYS A 482 14.18 -5.75 -23.19
C LYS A 482 14.40 -7.20 -23.68
N GLY A 483 14.31 -8.20 -22.79
CA GLY A 483 14.66 -9.59 -23.10
C GLY A 483 16.16 -9.84 -23.28
N GLU A 484 17.00 -8.95 -22.77
CA GLU A 484 18.47 -8.98 -22.86
C GLU A 484 19.14 -9.64 -21.63
N LEU A 485 18.34 -10.18 -20.70
CA LEU A 485 18.87 -10.81 -19.49
C LEU A 485 19.58 -12.14 -19.83
N PRO A 486 20.84 -12.36 -19.40
CA PRO A 486 21.59 -13.57 -19.72
C PRO A 486 20.91 -14.84 -19.19
N LYS A 487 20.57 -15.78 -20.08
CA LYS A 487 19.87 -17.02 -19.70
C LYS A 487 20.70 -17.98 -18.83
N ASN A 488 22.03 -17.92 -18.94
CA ASN A 488 22.92 -18.74 -18.11
C ASN A 488 22.95 -18.26 -16.66
N ASP A 489 22.93 -16.94 -16.45
CA ASP A 489 22.97 -16.34 -15.12
C ASP A 489 21.57 -16.29 -14.48
N TYR A 490 20.52 -16.22 -15.30
CA TYR A 490 19.13 -16.14 -14.90
C TYR A 490 18.24 -17.17 -15.63
N PRO A 491 18.44 -18.48 -15.35
CA PRO A 491 17.62 -19.55 -15.92
C PRO A 491 16.14 -19.38 -15.54
N CYS A 492 15.28 -19.93 -16.40
CA CYS A 492 13.83 -19.94 -16.18
C CYS A 492 13.36 -21.35 -15.82
N MET A 493 12.56 -21.47 -14.75
CA MET A 493 11.96 -22.74 -14.33
C MET A 493 10.94 -23.29 -15.34
N ASN A 494 10.40 -22.42 -16.19
CA ASN A 494 9.36 -22.74 -17.15
C ASN A 494 9.91 -23.33 -18.46
N ASP A 495 11.22 -23.18 -18.72
CA ASP A 495 11.87 -23.75 -19.90
C ASP A 495 11.97 -25.28 -19.76
N PRO A 496 11.75 -26.07 -20.83
CA PRO A 496 11.91 -27.52 -20.76
C PRO A 496 13.34 -27.89 -20.38
N SER A 497 13.49 -28.74 -19.36
CA SER A 497 14.78 -29.19 -18.84
C SER A 497 15.68 -29.69 -19.99
N PRO A 498 16.99 -29.36 -20.02
CA PRO A 498 17.89 -29.94 -21.00
C PRO A 498 18.10 -31.42 -20.65
N THR A 499 17.32 -32.30 -21.27
CA THR A 499 17.60 -33.74 -21.26
C THR A 499 18.92 -33.99 -21.97
N PHE A 500 19.87 -34.52 -21.21
CA PHE A 500 21.15 -35.02 -21.66
C PHE A 500 20.94 -36.22 -22.60
N HIS A 501 21.03 -36.01 -23.93
CA HIS A 501 21.28 -37.09 -24.89
C HIS A 501 21.92 -36.57 -26.18
N GLY A 502 23.11 -37.10 -26.47
CA GLY A 502 23.52 -37.60 -27.79
C GLY A 502 23.54 -36.62 -28.96
N THR A 503 24.75 -36.32 -29.44
CA THR A 503 25.02 -35.91 -30.83
C THR A 503 24.16 -36.65 -31.85
N ALA A 504 23.34 -35.92 -32.60
CA ALA A 504 22.91 -36.32 -33.93
C ALA A 504 22.87 -35.09 -34.84
N GLN A 505 23.73 -35.11 -35.85
CA GLN A 505 23.67 -34.21 -37.00
C GLN A 505 22.35 -34.42 -37.75
N GLY A 506 21.72 -33.34 -38.20
CA GLY A 506 20.56 -33.39 -39.07
C GLY A 506 20.13 -31.99 -39.47
N ALA A 507 20.68 -31.50 -40.58
CA ALA A 507 20.25 -30.28 -41.23
C ALA A 507 18.77 -30.38 -41.67
N SER A 508 18.02 -29.30 -41.51
CA SER A 508 16.95 -28.96 -42.48
C SER A 508 16.68 -27.47 -42.51
N ALA A 509 16.42 -27.01 -43.72
CA ALA A 509 16.51 -25.65 -44.19
C ALA A 509 15.33 -24.77 -43.78
N ARG A 510 15.63 -23.48 -43.67
CA ARG A 510 14.69 -22.37 -43.67
C ARG A 510 13.78 -22.43 -44.90
N THR A 511 12.48 -22.27 -44.71
CA THR A 511 11.61 -21.60 -45.70
C THR A 511 11.03 -20.35 -45.04
N GLY A 512 11.35 -19.20 -45.63
CA GLY A 512 10.94 -17.90 -45.13
C GLY A 512 9.52 -17.55 -45.56
N GLN A 513 8.77 -16.94 -44.64
CA GLN A 513 7.66 -16.06 -44.97
C GLN A 513 7.87 -14.72 -44.26
N LEU A 514 7.97 -13.67 -45.08
CA LEU A 514 8.06 -12.27 -44.69
C LEU A 514 6.75 -11.81 -44.04
N PRO A 515 6.77 -10.99 -42.97
CA PRO A 515 5.59 -10.26 -42.54
C PRO A 515 5.29 -9.08 -43.49
N PRO A 516 4.01 -8.69 -43.68
CA PRO A 516 3.62 -7.65 -44.62
C PRO A 516 4.02 -6.24 -44.15
N PRO A 517 4.19 -5.28 -45.09
CA PRO A 517 4.76 -3.96 -44.80
C PRO A 517 3.75 -3.04 -44.11
N HIS A 518 4.07 -2.57 -42.89
CA HIS A 518 3.35 -1.47 -42.28
C HIS A 518 3.81 -0.13 -42.88
N SER A 519 2.91 0.47 -43.66
CA SER A 519 2.99 1.81 -44.22
C SER A 519 3.25 2.88 -43.15
N MET A 520 4.41 3.52 -43.21
CA MET A 520 4.65 4.81 -42.58
C MET A 520 3.87 5.90 -43.32
N ARG A 521 2.73 6.32 -42.78
CA ARG A 521 2.14 7.62 -43.12
C ARG A 521 2.07 8.49 -41.87
N SER A 522 3.07 9.35 -41.74
CA SER A 522 3.06 10.55 -40.91
C SER A 522 1.73 11.28 -41.09
N ARG A 523 0.95 11.37 -40.02
CA ARG A 523 -0.16 12.30 -39.90
C ARG A 523 0.17 13.26 -38.77
N ARG A 524 0.76 14.40 -39.14
CA ARG A 524 0.81 15.60 -38.30
C ARG A 524 -0.63 15.98 -37.93
N THR A 525 -0.94 16.04 -36.65
CA THR A 525 -2.16 16.67 -36.13
C THR A 525 -1.80 17.94 -35.35
N PRO A 526 -2.69 18.94 -35.32
CA PRO A 526 -2.35 20.34 -35.05
C PRO A 526 -2.30 20.69 -33.56
N THR A 527 -1.40 21.60 -33.21
CA THR A 527 -0.95 21.99 -31.88
C THR A 527 -1.87 23.00 -31.15
N TRP A 528 -3.21 22.81 -31.15
CA TRP A 528 -4.15 23.80 -30.57
C TRP A 528 -5.13 23.29 -29.49
N ALA A 529 -4.90 22.10 -28.92
CA ALA A 529 -5.65 21.63 -27.75
C ALA A 529 -4.70 21.12 -26.66
N ARG A 530 -4.06 22.05 -25.94
CA ARG A 530 -3.58 21.79 -24.57
C ARG A 530 -4.76 22.08 -23.64
N PRO A 531 -5.20 21.15 -22.77
CA PRO A 531 -5.99 21.55 -21.61
C PRO A 531 -5.12 22.50 -20.80
N ARG A 532 -5.63 23.70 -20.50
CA ARG A 532 -5.04 24.51 -19.43
C ARG A 532 -5.21 23.72 -18.13
N ASN A 533 -4.10 23.41 -17.47
CA ASN A 533 -4.11 22.93 -16.10
C ASN A 533 -4.85 23.97 -15.25
N SER A 534 -6.01 23.60 -14.70
CA SER A 534 -6.58 24.30 -13.56
C SER A 534 -5.75 23.89 -12.34
N ASP A 535 -5.09 24.88 -11.75
CA ASP A 535 -4.23 24.82 -10.57
C ASP A 535 -5.06 24.71 -9.28
N ASP A 536 -6.00 23.77 -9.28
CA ASP A 536 -6.92 23.48 -8.17
C ASP A 536 -6.58 22.07 -7.67
N GLY A 537 -5.32 21.86 -7.35
CA GLY A 537 -4.83 20.58 -6.85
C GLY A 537 -5.31 20.34 -5.43
N TYR A 538 -6.52 19.78 -5.24
CA TYR A 538 -6.93 19.02 -4.06
C TYR A 538 -8.29 18.35 -4.32
N SER A 539 -8.31 17.33 -5.17
CA SER A 539 -9.36 16.29 -5.14
C SER A 539 -8.69 14.96 -4.80
N SER A 540 -8.77 14.58 -3.52
CA SER A 540 -8.16 13.36 -2.98
C SER A 540 -8.70 12.07 -3.64
N ASP A 541 -9.87 12.14 -4.29
CA ASP A 541 -10.46 10.99 -4.98
C ASP A 541 -9.93 10.83 -6.42
N SER A 542 -9.34 11.88 -7.01
CA SER A 542 -8.78 11.83 -8.37
C SER A 542 -7.45 11.07 -8.43
N ILE A 543 -6.54 11.26 -7.47
CA ILE A 543 -5.18 10.69 -7.53
C ILE A 543 -5.18 9.17 -7.32
N LEU A 544 -6.01 8.66 -6.39
CA LEU A 544 -6.15 7.22 -6.16
C LEU A 544 -6.90 6.50 -7.30
N ARG A 545 -7.87 7.16 -7.94
CA ARG A 545 -8.52 6.63 -9.14
C ARG A 545 -7.60 6.63 -10.36
N HIS A 546 -6.73 7.64 -10.48
CA HIS A 546 -5.75 7.70 -11.57
C HIS A 546 -4.73 6.56 -11.50
N ALA A 547 -4.19 6.24 -10.31
CA ALA A 547 -3.29 5.09 -10.14
C ALA A 547 -3.95 3.77 -10.62
N SER A 548 -5.20 3.49 -10.21
CA SER A 548 -5.89 2.26 -10.62
C SER A 548 -6.25 2.21 -12.11
N SER A 549 -6.52 3.36 -12.73
CA SER A 549 -6.94 3.45 -14.13
C SER A 549 -5.78 3.32 -15.12
N ASP A 550 -4.56 3.66 -14.70
CA ASP A 550 -3.36 3.62 -15.55
C ASP A 550 -2.80 2.20 -15.74
N PHE A 551 -2.97 1.29 -14.77
CA PHE A 551 -2.51 -0.10 -14.88
C PHE A 551 -3.20 -0.89 -16.00
N THR A 552 -4.42 -0.52 -16.40
CA THR A 552 -5.16 -1.21 -17.49
C THR A 552 -4.54 -1.01 -18.87
N LYS A 553 -3.61 -0.06 -19.01
CA LYS A 553 -2.84 0.22 -20.24
C LYS A 553 -1.39 -0.29 -20.17
N MET A 554 -0.98 -0.87 -19.04
CA MET A 554 0.39 -1.33 -18.83
C MET A 554 0.61 -2.74 -19.41
N GLY A 555 1.85 -3.00 -19.84
CA GLY A 555 2.25 -4.33 -20.31
C GLY A 555 2.32 -5.37 -19.19
N GLN A 556 2.80 -6.57 -19.52
CA GLN A 556 2.96 -7.69 -18.57
C GLN A 556 3.70 -7.27 -17.29
N ARG A 557 3.18 -7.62 -16.11
CA ARG A 557 3.80 -7.27 -14.82
C ARG A 557 5.14 -7.95 -14.60
N ILE A 558 6.03 -7.28 -13.88
CA ILE A 558 7.34 -7.81 -13.44
C ILE A 558 7.38 -7.82 -11.92
N PHE A 559 7.61 -8.97 -11.31
CA PHE A 559 7.87 -9.12 -9.89
C PHE A 559 9.36 -9.31 -9.67
N VAL A 560 9.93 -8.56 -8.73
CA VAL A 560 11.32 -8.72 -8.29
C VAL A 560 11.26 -9.15 -6.82
N PHE A 561 11.79 -10.32 -6.48
CA PHE A 561 11.87 -10.76 -5.09
C PHE A 561 13.33 -10.76 -4.60
N ILE A 562 13.64 -10.01 -3.54
CA ILE A 562 14.98 -9.96 -2.93
C ILE A 562 14.98 -10.71 -1.60
N VAL A 563 15.82 -11.74 -1.49
CA VAL A 563 16.03 -12.47 -0.24
C VAL A 563 17.07 -11.75 0.61
N GLY A 564 16.76 -11.51 1.90
CA GLY A 564 17.67 -10.90 2.86
C GLY A 564 17.57 -9.38 2.93
N GLY A 565 16.38 -8.83 2.65
CA GLY A 565 16.10 -7.41 2.82
C GLY A 565 16.15 -6.61 1.52
N ALA A 566 15.13 -5.79 1.31
CA ALA A 566 15.08 -4.79 0.26
C ALA A 566 15.08 -3.41 0.88
N THR A 567 15.44 -2.42 0.07
CA THR A 567 15.66 -1.04 0.49
C THR A 567 14.64 -0.10 -0.11
N ARG A 568 14.50 1.09 0.47
CA ARG A 568 13.60 2.13 -0.06
C ARG A 568 14.05 2.67 -1.41
N SER A 569 15.35 2.68 -1.68
CA SER A 569 15.89 3.05 -2.99
C SER A 569 15.52 2.03 -4.06
N GLU A 570 15.55 0.74 -3.74
CA GLU A 570 15.08 -0.33 -4.61
C GLU A 570 13.57 -0.22 -4.87
N LEU A 571 12.77 0.07 -3.84
CA LEU A 571 11.34 0.32 -4.01
C LEU A 571 11.07 1.52 -4.91
N ARG A 572 11.76 2.65 -4.69
CA ARG A 572 11.69 3.85 -5.53
C ARG A 572 12.01 3.55 -7.00
N VAL A 573 13.03 2.73 -7.25
CA VAL A 573 13.40 2.31 -8.62
C VAL A 573 12.24 1.60 -9.30
N CYS A 574 11.49 0.75 -8.59
CA CYS A 574 10.32 0.07 -9.15
C CYS A 574 9.23 1.06 -9.58
N HIS A 575 8.95 2.10 -8.78
CA HIS A 575 8.05 3.21 -9.14
C HIS A 575 8.55 3.98 -10.38
N LYS A 576 9.84 4.37 -10.38
CA LYS A 576 10.49 5.08 -11.49
C LYS A 576 10.37 4.27 -12.79
N LEU A 577 10.75 3.00 -12.76
CA LEU A 577 10.75 2.14 -13.93
C LEU A 577 9.35 1.80 -14.41
N SER A 578 8.35 1.75 -13.52
CA SER A 578 6.99 1.43 -13.94
C SER A 578 6.43 2.52 -14.87
N THR A 579 6.73 3.77 -14.54
CA THR A 579 6.40 4.93 -15.38
C THR A 579 7.24 4.94 -16.67
N LYS A 580 8.55 4.67 -16.57
CA LYS A 580 9.49 4.70 -17.71
C LYS A 580 9.19 3.61 -18.75
N LEU A 581 8.92 2.39 -18.30
CA LEU A 581 8.76 1.20 -19.15
C LEU A 581 7.30 0.91 -19.50
N LYS A 582 6.33 1.61 -18.88
CA LYS A 582 4.89 1.36 -19.03
C LYS A 582 4.51 -0.10 -18.72
N ARG A 583 5.19 -0.69 -17.76
CA ARG A 583 4.93 -2.03 -17.21
C ARG A 583 4.88 -1.90 -15.69
N GLU A 584 3.94 -2.54 -15.04
CA GLU A 584 3.87 -2.51 -13.58
C GLU A 584 4.98 -3.40 -12.99
N ILE A 585 5.85 -2.80 -12.17
CA ILE A 585 6.95 -3.49 -11.49
C ILE A 585 6.65 -3.54 -10.00
N VAL A 586 6.64 -4.73 -9.42
CA VAL A 586 6.33 -4.95 -8.01
C VAL A 586 7.53 -5.55 -7.30
N LEU A 587 7.97 -4.89 -6.22
CA LEU A 587 9.05 -5.35 -5.37
C LEU A 587 8.51 -6.23 -4.24
N GLY A 588 9.09 -7.41 -4.08
CA GLY A 588 8.89 -8.31 -2.96
C GLY A 588 10.21 -8.51 -2.21
N SER A 589 10.13 -8.71 -0.89
CA SER A 589 11.31 -9.03 -0.09
C SER A 589 10.98 -9.86 1.15
N SER A 590 12.00 -10.42 1.81
CA SER A 590 11.85 -10.97 3.17
C SER A 590 11.43 -9.90 4.18
N SER A 591 12.05 -8.73 4.09
CA SER A 591 11.87 -7.55 4.95
C SER A 591 12.19 -6.28 4.17
N LEU A 592 11.74 -5.12 4.68
CA LEU A 592 12.13 -3.81 4.17
C LEU A 592 13.07 -3.21 5.21
N ASP A 593 14.36 -3.14 4.90
CA ASP A 593 15.40 -2.83 5.87
C ASP A 593 15.87 -1.39 5.67
N ASP A 594 15.83 -0.62 6.76
CA ASP A 594 16.49 0.69 6.84
C ASP A 594 17.97 0.49 7.22
N PRO A 595 18.90 1.39 6.81
CA PRO A 595 20.34 1.17 6.99
C PRO A 595 20.77 0.83 8.44
N PRO A 596 20.27 1.49 9.50
CA PRO A 596 20.62 1.14 10.88
C PRO A 596 20.18 -0.29 11.25
N GLN A 597 19.01 -0.71 10.76
CA GLN A 597 18.47 -2.06 11.01
C GLN A 597 19.32 -3.11 10.30
N PHE A 598 19.64 -2.87 9.03
CA PHE A 598 20.48 -3.76 8.23
C PHE A 598 21.87 -3.96 8.88
N ILE A 599 22.54 -2.87 9.27
CA ILE A 599 23.85 -2.92 9.94
C ILE A 599 23.77 -3.69 11.26
N THR A 600 22.71 -3.48 12.04
CA THR A 600 22.52 -4.18 13.31
C THR A 600 22.32 -5.68 13.12
N SER A 601 21.39 -6.09 12.24
CA SER A 601 21.14 -7.49 11.91
C SER A 601 22.40 -8.16 11.37
N PHE A 602 23.18 -7.45 10.56
CA PHE A 602 24.40 -7.96 9.97
C PHE A 602 25.56 -8.10 10.97
N SER A 603 25.66 -7.20 11.96
CA SER A 603 26.59 -7.35 13.09
C SER A 603 26.26 -8.59 13.94
N LEU A 604 24.98 -8.93 14.09
CA LEU A 604 24.51 -10.06 14.90
C LEU A 604 24.69 -11.42 14.22
N CYS A 605 24.69 -11.49 12.89
CA CYS A 605 24.79 -12.74 12.11
C CYS A 605 25.97 -13.66 12.50
N TYR A 606 27.04 -13.11 13.09
CA TYR A 606 28.30 -13.84 13.34
C TYR A 606 28.90 -13.66 14.75
N LYS A 607 28.13 -13.16 15.75
CA LYS A 607 28.66 -12.89 17.10
C LYS A 607 29.15 -14.13 17.88
N PHE A 608 28.82 -15.36 17.47
CA PHE A 608 29.07 -16.55 18.29
C PHE A 608 30.51 -17.09 18.27
N PHE A 609 31.39 -16.65 17.36
CA PHE A 609 32.75 -17.22 17.25
C PHE A 609 33.88 -16.41 17.93
N SER A 610 33.70 -15.12 18.23
CA SER A 610 34.76 -14.32 18.86
C SER A 610 35.05 -14.74 20.31
N CYS A 611 34.11 -15.41 20.99
CA CYS A 611 34.29 -15.86 22.36
C CYS A 611 35.11 -17.17 22.48
N TRP A 612 35.25 -17.95 21.40
CA TRP A 612 35.98 -19.22 21.47
C TRP A 612 37.49 -19.07 21.18
N ASN A 613 37.88 -18.13 20.33
CA ASN A 613 39.30 -17.88 20.01
C ASN A 613 40.07 -17.10 21.11
N CYS A 614 39.39 -16.55 22.13
CA CYS A 614 40.05 -15.92 23.28
C CYS A 614 40.35 -16.87 24.45
N HIS A 615 39.94 -18.15 24.38
CA HIS A 615 40.10 -19.08 25.51
C HIS A 615 41.39 -19.93 25.47
N LEU A 616 42.32 -19.67 24.54
CA LEU A 616 43.59 -20.41 24.43
C LEU A 616 44.84 -19.66 24.93
N SER A 617 44.70 -18.49 25.55
CA SER A 617 45.88 -17.70 26.02
C SER A 617 45.84 -17.26 27.49
N LEU A 618 44.98 -17.83 28.34
CA LEU A 618 44.94 -17.52 29.78
C LEU A 618 44.72 -18.79 30.61
N PHE A 619 45.70 -19.67 30.60
CA PHE A 619 45.92 -20.65 31.66
C PHE A 619 47.20 -20.23 32.39
N PHE A 620 47.11 -19.29 33.33
CA PHE A 620 48.00 -19.16 34.49
C PHE A 620 47.51 -18.00 35.40
N MET A 621 47.35 -18.31 36.70
CA MET A 621 47.19 -17.43 37.87
C MET A 621 45.78 -16.92 38.25
N ASP A 622 45.04 -17.79 38.93
CA ASP A 622 44.59 -17.68 40.33
C ASP A 622 44.49 -16.33 41.08
N TYR A 623 43.30 -16.13 41.70
CA TYR A 623 42.91 -15.40 42.92
C TYR A 623 43.11 -13.86 43.05
N HIS A 624 42.02 -13.09 42.99
CA HIS A 624 41.39 -12.41 44.16
C HIS A 624 40.12 -11.61 43.80
N PHE A 625 39.12 -11.73 44.69
CA PHE A 625 37.83 -11.01 44.70
C PHE A 625 37.97 -9.48 44.85
N SER A 626 37.14 -8.67 44.17
CA SER A 626 36.06 -7.86 44.79
C SER A 626 35.40 -6.77 43.89
N LEU A 627 34.05 -6.80 43.91
CA LEU A 627 33.08 -5.69 44.02
C LEU A 627 32.48 -4.93 42.79
N PHE A 628 31.13 -5.02 42.74
CA PHE A 628 30.06 -4.17 42.16
C PHE A 628 29.41 -4.54 40.80
N PRO A 629 28.08 -4.33 40.64
CA PRO A 629 27.18 -5.33 40.08
C PRO A 629 26.61 -4.93 38.72
N PHE A 630 26.55 -5.91 37.81
CA PHE A 630 25.85 -5.79 36.54
C PHE A 630 24.36 -6.03 36.67
N CYS A 631 23.61 -5.18 35.97
CA CYS A 631 22.17 -5.21 35.76
C CYS A 631 21.75 -6.48 35.00
N SER A 632 20.79 -7.22 35.54
CA SER A 632 20.27 -8.47 34.96
C SER A 632 19.05 -8.18 34.08
N CYS A 633 19.19 -8.38 32.77
CA CYS A 633 18.08 -8.71 31.88
C CYS A 633 18.22 -10.20 31.53
N ALA A 634 17.43 -11.05 32.18
CA ALA A 634 17.41 -12.48 31.93
C ALA A 634 16.07 -12.88 31.28
N SER A 635 16.10 -13.10 29.97
CA SER A 635 15.10 -13.90 29.25
C SER A 635 15.35 -15.38 29.55
N LYS A 636 14.42 -16.05 30.23
CA LYS A 636 14.45 -17.50 30.43
C LYS A 636 13.33 -18.18 29.64
N VAL A 637 13.74 -18.89 28.59
CA VAL A 637 13.00 -19.97 27.95
C VAL A 637 13.12 -21.21 28.86
N PHE A 638 12.01 -21.90 29.14
CA PHE A 638 12.05 -23.25 29.69
C PHE A 638 11.15 -24.19 28.88
N VAL A 639 11.80 -25.24 28.36
CA VAL A 639 11.20 -26.46 27.82
C VAL A 639 10.74 -27.32 29.00
N GLY A 640 9.58 -27.98 28.83
CA GLY A 640 8.77 -28.52 29.92
C GLY A 640 9.26 -29.80 30.62
N LEU A 641 8.62 -30.04 31.77
CA LEU A 641 8.48 -31.34 32.43
C LEU A 641 7.17 -31.35 33.22
N ARG A 642 6.51 -32.52 33.22
CA ARG A 642 5.16 -32.77 33.68
C ARG A 642 5.15 -33.26 35.14
N ALA A 643 4.12 -32.84 35.88
CA ALA A 643 3.32 -33.60 36.87
C ALA A 643 3.22 -33.04 38.31
N GLN A 644 1.98 -33.18 38.81
CA GLN A 644 1.49 -33.26 40.20
C GLN A 644 0.86 -32.01 40.86
N PHE A 645 -0.48 -32.08 40.97
CA PHE A 645 -1.38 -31.42 41.96
C PHE A 645 -1.01 -31.82 43.41
N PRO A 646 -1.36 -31.06 44.50
CA PRO A 646 -2.77 -30.81 44.89
C PRO A 646 -3.12 -29.50 45.64
N ASN A 647 -4.44 -29.19 45.58
CA ASN A 647 -5.38 -28.52 46.51
C ASN A 647 -4.93 -27.48 47.55
N SER A 648 -5.67 -26.36 47.63
CA SER A 648 -6.51 -26.03 48.80
C SER A 648 -7.41 -24.79 48.60
N TYR A 649 -8.57 -24.85 49.27
CA TYR A 649 -9.73 -23.94 49.25
C TYR A 649 -9.52 -22.62 50.03
N GLY A 650 -10.29 -21.59 49.67
CA GLY A 650 -10.52 -20.41 50.54
C GLY A 650 -11.44 -19.36 49.94
N ILE A 651 -12.71 -19.36 50.35
CA ILE A 651 -13.80 -18.43 49.99
C ILE A 651 -13.73 -17.17 50.87
N GLY A 652 -14.01 -15.99 50.29
CA GLY A 652 -14.35 -14.79 51.06
C GLY A 652 -14.44 -13.52 50.21
N LYS A 653 -15.64 -13.12 49.79
CA LYS A 653 -15.97 -11.73 49.40
C LYS A 653 -16.60 -11.02 50.60
N PRO A 654 -16.41 -9.69 50.69
CA PRO A 654 -17.59 -8.85 50.85
C PRO A 654 -17.68 -7.73 49.80
N ASN A 655 -18.94 -7.41 49.51
CA ASN A 655 -19.50 -6.48 48.55
C ASN A 655 -18.94 -5.04 48.61
N LEU A 656 -18.41 -4.55 47.49
CA LEU A 656 -18.43 -3.13 47.12
C LEU A 656 -19.37 -2.97 45.91
N ASN A 657 -20.67 -2.82 46.17
CA ASN A 657 -21.67 -2.63 45.11
C ASN A 657 -22.38 -1.26 45.18
N VAL A 658 -21.74 -0.26 45.79
CA VAL A 658 -22.31 1.11 45.88
C VAL A 658 -21.37 2.17 45.28
N GLU A 659 -20.06 1.92 45.21
CA GLU A 659 -19.11 2.84 44.56
C GLU A 659 -18.96 2.62 43.04
N PHE A 660 -19.19 1.40 42.54
CA PHE A 660 -19.11 1.10 41.11
C PHE A 660 -20.28 1.71 40.32
N HIS A 661 -21.48 1.78 40.92
CA HIS A 661 -22.66 2.32 40.24
C HIS A 661 -22.59 3.84 39.98
N ASN A 662 -21.80 4.58 40.77
CA ASN A 662 -21.59 6.02 40.57
C ASN A 662 -20.45 6.35 39.58
N GLN A 663 -19.53 5.42 39.30
CA GLN A 663 -18.50 5.60 38.28
C GLN A 663 -18.97 5.25 36.86
N VAL A 664 -19.89 4.29 36.72
CA VAL A 664 -20.47 3.92 35.41
C VAL A 664 -21.42 5.00 34.88
N TYR A 665 -22.13 5.74 35.75
CA TYR A 665 -23.04 6.81 35.29
C TYR A 665 -22.31 8.09 34.84
N LYS A 666 -21.03 8.28 35.21
CA LYS A 666 -20.21 9.41 34.75
C LYS A 666 -19.47 9.13 33.43
N SER A 667 -19.29 7.87 33.03
CA SER A 667 -18.63 7.50 31.76
C SER A 667 -19.61 7.35 30.59
N ILE A 668 -20.92 7.29 30.85
CA ILE A 668 -21.97 7.19 29.80
C ILE A 668 -22.37 8.57 29.24
N ALA A 669 -21.91 9.68 29.82
CA ALA A 669 -22.25 11.04 29.38
C ALA A 669 -21.27 11.68 28.37
N LEU A 670 -20.25 10.97 27.86
CA LEU A 670 -19.17 11.57 27.06
C LEU A 670 -18.79 10.84 25.75
N SER A 671 -19.70 10.09 25.13
CA SER A 671 -19.45 9.52 23.79
C SER A 671 -20.71 9.46 22.93
N GLY A 672 -21.20 10.64 22.54
CA GLY A 672 -22.17 10.77 21.45
C GLY A 672 -21.48 10.67 20.09
N ILE A 673 -21.41 9.47 19.52
CA ILE A 673 -21.07 9.28 18.10
C ILE A 673 -22.11 8.33 17.49
N LYS A 674 -22.91 8.86 16.55
CA LYS A 674 -23.91 8.13 15.78
C LYS A 674 -23.22 7.39 14.62
N PRO A 675 -23.67 6.17 14.25
CA PRO A 675 -23.06 5.40 13.17
C PRO A 675 -23.40 6.02 11.81
N ILE A 676 -22.37 6.28 11.01
CA ILE A 676 -22.47 6.74 9.62
C ILE A 676 -22.49 5.49 8.72
N GLN A 677 -23.39 5.48 7.76
CA GLN A 677 -23.72 4.33 6.92
C GLN A 677 -22.83 4.35 5.66
N GLY A 678 -21.70 3.63 5.67
CA GLY A 678 -20.76 3.53 4.55
C GLY A 678 -21.37 2.86 3.31
N ARG A 679 -21.34 3.54 2.16
CA ARG A 679 -21.84 3.05 0.86
C ARG A 679 -20.84 2.11 0.19
N VAL A 680 -21.35 1.01 -0.37
CA VAL A 680 -20.62 0.09 -1.24
C VAL A 680 -20.23 0.78 -2.56
N SER A 681 -18.94 0.92 -2.84
CA SER A 681 -18.43 1.29 -4.17
C SER A 681 -18.00 0.01 -4.90
N MET A 682 -18.74 -0.37 -5.95
CA MET A 682 -18.35 -1.47 -6.85
C MET A 682 -17.20 -1.01 -7.75
N MET A 683 -16.19 -1.88 -7.97
CA MET A 683 -15.19 -1.70 -9.02
C MET A 683 -15.91 -1.54 -10.38
N PRO A 684 -15.57 -0.53 -11.21
CA PRO A 684 -16.24 -0.33 -12.48
C PRO A 684 -15.78 -1.40 -13.48
N ILE A 685 -16.74 -2.15 -14.01
CA ILE A 685 -16.63 -2.74 -15.35
C ILE A 685 -16.18 -1.59 -16.26
N GLY A 686 -15.04 -1.71 -16.94
CA GLY A 686 -14.54 -0.65 -17.82
C GLY A 686 -15.67 -0.15 -18.72
N THR A 687 -15.83 1.19 -18.83
CA THR A 687 -17.01 1.78 -19.45
C THR A 687 -17.19 1.22 -20.86
N PRO A 688 -18.26 0.44 -21.11
CA PRO A 688 -18.45 -0.19 -22.41
C PRO A 688 -18.55 0.89 -23.50
N ARG A 689 -17.95 0.62 -24.66
CA ARG A 689 -17.99 1.50 -25.82
C ARG A 689 -18.96 0.97 -26.85
N VAL A 690 -19.72 1.87 -27.46
CA VAL A 690 -20.70 1.56 -28.50
C VAL A 690 -20.37 2.34 -29.78
N PRO A 691 -20.59 1.74 -30.97
CA PRO A 691 -20.44 2.47 -32.21
C PRO A 691 -21.60 3.46 -32.35
N TYR A 692 -21.28 4.74 -32.44
CA TYR A 692 -22.24 5.82 -32.63
C TYR A 692 -21.97 6.51 -33.96
N ARG A 693 -23.02 6.69 -34.76
CA ARG A 693 -22.93 7.40 -36.05
C ARG A 693 -23.21 8.86 -35.83
N ASN A 694 -22.23 9.72 -36.08
CA ASN A 694 -22.46 11.17 -36.05
C ASN A 694 -23.37 11.57 -37.21
N VAL A 695 -24.53 12.15 -36.91
CA VAL A 695 -25.53 12.54 -37.93
C VAL A 695 -24.98 13.62 -38.86
N ALA A 696 -24.10 14.50 -38.35
CA ALA A 696 -23.52 15.59 -39.14
C ALA A 696 -22.39 15.14 -40.08
N GLU A 697 -21.57 14.16 -39.68
CA GLU A 697 -20.37 13.75 -40.43
C GLU A 697 -20.55 12.41 -41.16
N GLY A 698 -21.62 11.67 -40.85
CA GLY A 698 -21.91 10.35 -41.44
C GLY A 698 -20.95 9.23 -41.01
N THR A 699 -19.89 9.54 -40.26
CA THR A 699 -18.86 8.60 -39.79
C THR A 699 -19.22 7.92 -38.48
N TRP A 700 -18.84 6.64 -38.37
CA TRP A 700 -18.96 5.88 -37.13
C TRP A 700 -17.78 6.18 -36.20
N GLN A 701 -18.09 6.49 -34.94
CA GLN A 701 -17.12 6.71 -33.88
C GLN A 701 -17.46 5.82 -32.68
N TRP A 702 -16.44 5.25 -32.06
CA TRP A 702 -16.61 4.52 -30.81
C TRP A 702 -16.70 5.52 -29.66
N VAL A 703 -17.86 5.60 -29.03
CA VAL A 703 -18.11 6.49 -27.89
C VAL A 703 -18.43 5.66 -26.65
N ASP A 704 -18.08 6.20 -25.48
CA ASP A 704 -18.43 5.57 -24.21
C ASP A 704 -19.95 5.55 -24.01
N LEU A 705 -20.47 4.51 -23.37
CA LEU A 705 -21.91 4.30 -23.21
C LEU A 705 -22.62 5.48 -22.52
N TRP A 706 -21.99 6.11 -21.52
CA TRP A 706 -22.55 7.29 -20.86
C TRP A 706 -22.71 8.46 -21.82
N ASN A 707 -21.72 8.69 -22.70
CA ASN A 707 -21.79 9.73 -23.71
C ASN A 707 -22.87 9.44 -24.76
N ALA A 708 -23.08 8.18 -25.10
CA ALA A 708 -24.21 7.79 -25.95
C ALA A 708 -25.56 8.08 -25.26
N LEU A 709 -25.70 7.73 -23.98
CA LEU A 709 -26.92 7.99 -23.20
C LEU A 709 -27.21 9.48 -23.00
N TYR A 710 -26.20 10.31 -22.72
CA TYR A 710 -26.38 11.76 -22.59
C TYR A 710 -26.84 12.39 -23.91
N ARG A 711 -26.36 11.89 -25.06
CA ARG A 711 -26.84 12.32 -26.38
C ARG A 711 -28.29 11.92 -26.63
N GLU A 712 -28.71 10.78 -26.09
CA GLU A 712 -30.13 10.35 -26.04
C GLU A 712 -30.92 11.02 -24.91
N ARG A 713 -30.34 12.03 -24.24
CA ARG A 713 -30.99 12.82 -23.17
C ARG A 713 -31.36 12.02 -21.92
N VAL A 714 -30.64 10.93 -21.68
CA VAL A 714 -30.78 10.09 -20.47
C VAL A 714 -29.62 10.37 -19.53
N ILE A 715 -29.92 10.83 -18.32
CA ILE A 715 -28.95 11.08 -17.25
C ILE A 715 -29.13 10.01 -16.16
N PHE A 716 -28.06 9.28 -15.85
CA PHE A 716 -28.09 8.19 -14.87
C PHE A 716 -27.59 8.66 -13.49
N ILE A 717 -28.46 8.63 -12.49
CA ILE A 717 -28.15 8.96 -11.09
C ILE A 717 -28.01 7.64 -10.33
N GLY A 718 -26.82 7.04 -10.43
CA GLY A 718 -26.49 5.73 -9.84
C GLY A 718 -25.59 5.77 -8.61
N GLN A 719 -25.10 6.96 -8.23
CA GLN A 719 -24.10 7.15 -7.16
C GLN A 719 -24.55 8.17 -6.11
N HIS A 720 -23.67 8.54 -5.18
CA HIS A 720 -23.94 9.61 -4.22
C HIS A 720 -24.00 10.96 -4.92
N ILE A 721 -24.99 11.78 -4.56
CA ILE A 721 -25.07 13.16 -5.02
C ILE A 721 -24.22 14.01 -4.08
N ASP A 722 -22.92 14.10 -4.40
CA ASP A 722 -22.01 15.07 -3.81
C ASP A 722 -21.97 16.35 -4.68
N GLU A 723 -21.16 17.32 -4.27
CA GLU A 723 -21.02 18.61 -4.96
C GLU A 723 -20.45 18.44 -6.39
N GLU A 724 -19.45 17.57 -6.57
CA GLU A 724 -18.83 17.34 -7.88
C GLU A 724 -19.81 16.70 -8.86
N PHE A 725 -20.47 15.62 -8.46
CA PHE A 725 -21.44 14.91 -9.29
C PHE A 725 -22.67 15.78 -9.58
N SER A 726 -23.12 16.57 -8.60
CA SER A 726 -24.20 17.54 -8.82
C SER A 726 -23.81 18.56 -9.87
N ASN A 727 -22.63 19.18 -9.77
CA ASN A 727 -22.15 20.15 -10.76
C ASN A 727 -22.06 19.54 -12.17
N GLN A 728 -21.65 18.29 -12.31
CA GLN A 728 -21.65 17.58 -13.60
C GLN A 728 -23.06 17.37 -14.15
N ILE A 729 -24.02 16.96 -13.31
CA ILE A 729 -25.42 16.82 -13.71
C ILE A 729 -26.00 18.18 -14.13
N LEU A 730 -25.78 19.22 -13.33
CA LEU A 730 -26.24 20.58 -13.60
C LEU A 730 -25.73 21.10 -14.94
N ALA A 731 -24.42 21.00 -15.18
CA ALA A 731 -23.81 21.42 -16.45
C ALA A 731 -24.38 20.62 -17.63
N THR A 732 -24.57 19.31 -17.47
CA THR A 732 -25.13 18.44 -18.51
C THR A 732 -26.58 18.80 -18.81
N MET A 733 -27.40 19.06 -17.79
CA MET A 733 -28.79 19.46 -17.94
C MET A 733 -28.93 20.79 -18.69
N LEU A 734 -28.17 21.82 -18.26
CA LEU A 734 -28.16 23.13 -18.89
C LEU A 734 -27.68 23.05 -20.34
N TYR A 735 -26.66 22.23 -20.60
CA TYR A 735 -26.17 22.00 -21.95
C TYR A 735 -27.24 21.32 -22.83
N LEU A 736 -27.86 20.24 -22.37
CA LEU A 736 -28.87 19.52 -23.15
C LEU A 736 -30.12 20.36 -23.43
N ASP A 737 -30.54 21.19 -22.47
CA ASP A 737 -31.62 22.16 -22.67
C ASP A 737 -31.23 23.24 -23.69
N SER A 738 -29.98 23.72 -23.66
CA SER A 738 -29.48 24.70 -24.63
C SER A 738 -29.39 24.16 -26.07
N VAL A 739 -29.16 22.85 -26.22
CA VAL A 739 -29.05 22.19 -27.54
C VAL A 739 -30.42 22.06 -28.20
N ASP A 740 -31.45 21.68 -27.44
CA ASP A 740 -32.82 21.52 -27.94
C ASP A 740 -33.76 21.52 -26.74
N ASP A 741 -34.45 22.63 -26.47
CA ASP A 741 -35.32 22.77 -25.29
C ASP A 741 -36.71 22.10 -25.46
N SER A 742 -37.01 21.56 -26.64
CA SER A 742 -38.28 20.91 -26.95
C SER A 742 -38.35 19.44 -26.53
N LYS A 743 -37.19 18.79 -26.41
CA LYS A 743 -37.08 17.36 -26.11
C LYS A 743 -36.95 17.10 -24.62
N LYS A 744 -37.60 16.02 -24.19
CA LYS A 744 -37.60 15.57 -22.80
C LYS A 744 -36.22 15.11 -22.35
N LEU A 745 -35.95 15.31 -21.06
CA LEU A 745 -34.79 14.77 -20.35
C LEU A 745 -35.29 13.64 -19.44
N PHE A 746 -34.55 12.53 -19.36
CA PHE A 746 -34.92 11.42 -18.49
C PHE A 746 -33.86 11.14 -17.43
N PHE A 747 -34.28 11.13 -16.16
CA PHE A 747 -33.43 10.79 -15.03
C PHE A 747 -33.65 9.34 -14.64
N TYR A 748 -32.61 8.53 -14.74
CA TYR A 748 -32.62 7.13 -14.32
C TYR A 748 -32.00 7.04 -12.94
N ILE A 749 -32.84 6.88 -11.93
CA ILE A 749 -32.48 6.94 -10.51
C ILE A 749 -32.31 5.52 -9.97
N ASN A 750 -31.12 5.25 -9.45
CA ASN A 750 -30.79 4.02 -8.74
C ASN A 750 -29.82 4.34 -7.60
N GLY A 751 -30.32 4.97 -6.54
CA GLY A 751 -29.47 5.38 -5.43
C GLY A 751 -30.21 6.03 -4.24
N PRO A 752 -29.51 6.26 -3.13
CA PRO A 752 -30.08 6.87 -1.92
C PRO A 752 -30.16 8.41 -1.94
N GLY A 753 -29.82 9.07 -3.04
CA GLY A 753 -29.67 10.53 -3.11
C GLY A 753 -28.26 10.98 -2.73
N GLY A 754 -28.13 12.10 -2.01
CA GLY A 754 -26.86 12.56 -1.47
C GLY A 754 -27.02 13.73 -0.51
N ASP A 755 -26.13 14.71 -0.60
CA ASP A 755 -26.12 15.87 0.28
C ASP A 755 -27.30 16.81 -0.02
N LEU A 756 -27.73 17.55 0.99
CA LEU A 756 -28.92 18.41 0.92
C LEU A 756 -28.76 19.51 -0.13
N THR A 757 -27.73 20.34 0.00
CA THR A 757 -27.49 21.48 -0.91
C THR A 757 -27.29 21.05 -2.36
N PRO A 758 -26.44 20.06 -2.69
CA PRO A 758 -26.29 19.58 -4.07
C PRO A 758 -27.58 18.99 -4.66
N SER A 759 -28.39 18.30 -3.87
CA SER A 759 -29.68 17.76 -4.33
C SER A 759 -30.71 18.86 -4.57
N MET A 760 -30.72 19.91 -3.75
CA MET A 760 -31.58 21.08 -3.95
C MET A 760 -31.19 21.88 -5.19
N ALA A 761 -29.89 22.01 -5.48
CA ALA A 761 -29.43 22.66 -6.71
C ALA A 761 -29.92 21.93 -7.96
N ILE A 762 -29.88 20.58 -7.96
CA ILE A 762 -30.46 19.77 -9.04
C ILE A 762 -31.97 20.03 -9.13
N TYR A 763 -32.69 20.03 -8.02
CA TYR A 763 -34.14 20.29 -8.01
C TYR A 763 -34.51 21.66 -8.59
N ASP A 764 -33.84 22.72 -8.15
CA ASP A 764 -34.10 24.08 -8.64
C ASP A 764 -33.79 24.18 -10.14
N THR A 765 -32.73 23.51 -10.59
CA THR A 765 -32.42 23.41 -12.02
C THR A 765 -33.48 22.61 -12.76
N MET A 766 -33.98 21.52 -12.18
CA MET A 766 -35.11 20.78 -12.77
C MET A 766 -36.34 21.67 -12.98
N GLN A 767 -36.60 22.64 -12.10
CA GLN A 767 -37.72 23.57 -12.24
C GLN A 767 -37.42 24.76 -13.17
N SER A 768 -36.15 25.10 -13.41
CA SER A 768 -35.76 26.24 -14.25
C SER A 768 -35.64 25.92 -15.74
N LEU A 769 -35.44 24.64 -16.08
CA LEU A 769 -35.34 24.19 -17.47
C LEU A 769 -36.68 24.23 -18.20
N LYS A 770 -36.62 24.47 -19.51
CA LYS A 770 -37.79 24.41 -20.39
C LYS A 770 -38.11 22.98 -20.82
N SER A 771 -37.08 22.15 -20.99
CA SER A 771 -37.23 20.73 -21.32
C SER A 771 -38.01 19.99 -20.21
N PRO A 772 -39.05 19.22 -20.53
CA PRO A 772 -39.76 18.44 -19.52
C PRO A 772 -38.87 17.30 -19.00
N ILE A 773 -38.85 17.11 -17.68
CA ILE A 773 -37.98 16.10 -17.03
C ILE A 773 -38.81 14.93 -16.54
N GLY A 774 -38.62 13.76 -17.16
CA GLY A 774 -39.16 12.49 -16.69
C GLY A 774 -38.20 11.78 -15.74
N THR A 775 -38.73 11.06 -14.75
CA THR A 775 -37.93 10.36 -13.74
C THR A 775 -38.28 8.88 -13.74
N HIS A 776 -37.26 8.02 -13.64
CA HIS A 776 -37.40 6.56 -13.70
C HIS A 776 -36.62 5.92 -12.56
N CYS A 777 -37.32 5.31 -11.61
CA CYS A 777 -36.69 4.48 -10.58
C CYS A 777 -36.40 3.08 -11.14
N VAL A 778 -35.12 2.76 -11.35
CA VAL A 778 -34.70 1.48 -11.96
C VAL A 778 -34.52 0.38 -10.90
N GLY A 779 -33.92 0.71 -9.76
CA GLY A 779 -33.66 -0.26 -8.68
C GLY A 779 -34.21 0.22 -7.35
N PHE A 780 -33.65 1.31 -6.83
CA PHE A 780 -34.18 1.95 -5.63
C PHE A 780 -33.97 3.46 -5.66
N ALA A 781 -34.82 4.18 -4.94
CA ALA A 781 -34.69 5.62 -4.71
C ALA A 781 -34.99 5.87 -3.23
N TYR A 782 -34.03 6.34 -2.45
CA TYR A 782 -34.23 6.66 -1.03
C TYR A 782 -33.99 8.14 -0.74
N ASN A 783 -34.58 8.67 0.34
CA ASN A 783 -34.40 10.03 0.84
C ASN A 783 -34.52 11.10 -0.27
N LEU A 784 -33.46 11.86 -0.53
CA LEU A 784 -33.46 12.94 -1.52
C LEU A 784 -33.54 12.43 -2.97
N ALA A 785 -33.13 11.18 -3.25
CA ALA A 785 -33.41 10.59 -4.57
C ALA A 785 -34.91 10.32 -4.78
N THR A 786 -35.65 10.00 -3.71
CA THR A 786 -37.12 9.90 -3.80
C THR A 786 -37.77 11.26 -4.01
N PHE A 787 -37.23 12.29 -3.36
CA PHE A 787 -37.68 13.66 -3.60
C PHE A 787 -37.48 14.05 -5.07
N LEU A 788 -36.29 13.81 -5.64
CA LEU A 788 -36.02 14.05 -7.06
C LEU A 788 -36.89 13.18 -7.99
N LEU A 789 -37.17 11.92 -7.61
CA LEU A 789 -38.11 11.06 -8.34
C LEU A 789 -39.51 11.69 -8.39
N ALA A 790 -40.02 12.16 -7.26
CA ALA A 790 -41.34 12.80 -7.17
C ALA A 790 -41.39 14.18 -7.83
N ALA A 791 -40.24 14.87 -7.94
CA ALA A 791 -40.07 16.19 -8.53
C ALA A 791 -40.24 16.23 -10.05
N GLY A 792 -40.08 15.08 -10.73
CA GLY A 792 -40.27 14.94 -12.16
C GLY A 792 -41.65 15.41 -12.63
N GLU A 793 -41.75 15.68 -13.94
CA GLU A 793 -42.97 16.16 -14.57
C GLU A 793 -44.10 15.14 -14.40
N LYS A 794 -45.27 15.61 -13.96
CA LYS A 794 -46.41 14.74 -13.67
C LYS A 794 -46.88 14.02 -14.94
N GLY A 795 -47.08 12.71 -14.84
CA GLY A 795 -47.34 11.82 -15.96
C GLY A 795 -46.08 11.14 -16.53
N TYR A 796 -44.89 11.60 -16.14
CA TYR A 796 -43.59 11.06 -16.58
C TYR A 796 -42.72 10.57 -15.42
N ARG A 797 -43.33 10.25 -14.27
CA ARG A 797 -42.64 9.63 -13.12
C ARG A 797 -42.91 8.13 -13.09
N TYR A 798 -41.87 7.34 -13.23
CA TYR A 798 -41.96 5.90 -13.44
C TYR A 798 -41.16 5.11 -12.41
N ALA A 799 -41.58 3.88 -12.13
CA ALA A 799 -40.77 2.91 -11.42
C ALA A 799 -40.89 1.51 -12.06
N MET A 800 -39.86 0.69 -11.89
CA MET A 800 -39.96 -0.74 -12.22
C MET A 800 -40.78 -1.48 -11.15
N PRO A 801 -41.37 -2.65 -11.44
CA PRO A 801 -42.26 -3.35 -10.49
C PRO A 801 -41.62 -3.81 -9.18
N LEU A 802 -40.29 -3.90 -9.13
CA LEU A 802 -39.54 -4.32 -7.94
C LEU A 802 -38.77 -3.16 -7.31
N SER A 803 -39.03 -1.92 -7.76
CA SER A 803 -38.33 -0.74 -7.28
C SER A 803 -38.71 -0.46 -5.83
N ARG A 804 -37.69 -0.19 -5.00
CA ARG A 804 -37.87 0.17 -3.59
C ARG A 804 -37.74 1.66 -3.42
N ILE A 805 -38.76 2.29 -2.87
CA ILE A 805 -38.80 3.73 -2.66
C ILE A 805 -38.88 4.01 -1.15
N ALA A 806 -38.14 4.98 -0.64
CA ALA A 806 -38.20 5.33 0.78
C ALA A 806 -37.97 6.82 0.99
N LEU A 807 -38.66 7.40 1.97
CA LEU A 807 -38.58 8.82 2.26
C LEU A 807 -38.44 9.03 3.77
N GLN A 808 -37.58 9.97 4.16
CA GLN A 808 -37.31 10.35 5.55
C GLN A 808 -37.11 11.86 5.62
N SER A 809 -37.42 12.46 6.77
CA SER A 809 -37.03 13.84 7.08
C SER A 809 -35.52 14.06 6.87
N PRO A 810 -35.10 15.21 6.30
CA PRO A 810 -33.69 15.59 6.27
C PRO A 810 -33.12 15.62 7.69
N ALA A 811 -31.84 15.28 7.79
CA ALA A 811 -31.07 15.30 9.04
C ALA A 811 -29.78 16.08 8.81
N GLY A 812 -29.34 16.81 9.83
CA GLY A 812 -28.11 17.58 9.83
C GLY A 812 -27.42 17.53 11.19
N SER A 813 -26.15 17.93 11.23
CA SER A 813 -25.35 18.03 12.46
C SER A 813 -24.78 19.43 12.59
N ALA A 814 -25.01 20.08 13.73
CA ALA A 814 -24.43 21.37 14.06
C ALA A 814 -23.42 21.24 15.21
N ARG A 815 -22.34 22.02 15.19
CA ARG A 815 -21.33 22.12 16.27
C ARG A 815 -20.92 23.59 16.39
N GLY A 816 -20.76 24.11 17.61
CA GLY A 816 -20.39 25.52 17.83
C GLY A 816 -20.97 26.09 19.12
N GLN A 817 -21.04 27.42 19.21
CA GLN A 817 -21.72 28.13 20.29
C GLN A 817 -23.22 27.82 20.26
N ALA A 818 -23.92 27.99 21.39
CA ALA A 818 -25.36 27.73 21.48
C ALA A 818 -26.19 28.48 20.41
N ASP A 819 -25.78 29.71 20.07
CA ASP A 819 -26.43 30.52 19.04
C ASP A 819 -26.22 29.94 17.63
N ASP A 820 -25.02 29.44 17.31
CA ASP A 820 -24.72 28.81 16.03
C ASP A 820 -25.50 27.51 15.85
N ILE A 821 -25.58 26.70 16.91
CA ILE A 821 -26.38 25.46 16.92
C ILE A 821 -27.86 25.78 16.69
N ARG A 822 -28.37 26.85 17.30
CA ARG A 822 -29.76 27.30 17.11
C ARG A 822 -30.02 27.77 15.69
N ASN A 823 -29.15 28.60 15.13
CA ASN A 823 -29.28 29.10 13.77
C ASN A 823 -29.28 27.96 12.73
N GLU A 824 -28.37 27.00 12.88
CA GLU A 824 -28.28 25.84 11.99
C GLU A 824 -29.51 24.91 12.13
N ALA A 825 -30.02 24.73 13.35
CA ALA A 825 -31.25 23.98 13.59
C ALA A 825 -32.48 24.66 12.95
N ASP A 826 -32.60 25.98 13.08
CA ASP A 826 -33.69 26.77 12.49
C ASP A 826 -33.67 26.70 10.96
N GLU A 827 -32.48 26.75 10.33
CA GLU A 827 -32.35 26.61 8.88
C GLU A 827 -32.67 25.18 8.40
N LEU A 828 -32.24 24.14 9.13
CA LEU A 828 -32.61 22.76 8.81
C LEU A 828 -34.13 22.54 8.89
N LEU A 829 -34.80 23.14 9.89
CA LEU A 829 -36.26 23.11 10.04
C LEU A 829 -36.95 23.82 8.86
N ARG A 830 -36.42 24.97 8.43
CA ARG A 830 -36.91 25.71 7.28
C ARG A 830 -36.83 24.87 6.00
N ILE A 831 -35.70 24.22 5.74
CA ILE A 831 -35.51 23.38 4.55
C ILE A 831 -36.43 22.15 4.59
N ARG A 832 -36.57 21.51 5.77
CA ARG A 832 -37.52 20.41 5.97
C ARG A 832 -38.94 20.82 5.60
N ASP A 833 -39.40 21.96 6.11
CA ASP A 833 -40.77 22.44 5.87
C ASP A 833 -41.01 22.79 4.41
N TYR A 834 -39.99 23.31 3.72
CA TYR A 834 -40.02 23.52 2.28
C TYR A 834 -40.17 22.19 1.50
N LEU A 835 -39.32 21.20 1.80
CA LEU A 835 -39.38 19.87 1.17
C LEU A 835 -40.74 19.20 1.36
N PHE A 836 -41.32 19.31 2.56
CA PHE A 836 -42.61 18.68 2.86
C PHE A 836 -43.77 19.36 2.14
N LYS A 837 -43.74 20.70 1.99
CA LYS A 837 -44.70 21.45 1.18
C LYS A 837 -44.63 21.04 -0.29
N GLU A 838 -43.42 20.93 -0.83
CA GLU A 838 -43.24 20.50 -2.22
C GLU A 838 -43.67 19.04 -2.43
N LEU A 839 -43.35 18.14 -1.51
CA LEU A 839 -43.82 16.76 -1.56
C LEU A 839 -45.35 16.67 -1.49
N ALA A 840 -46.00 17.41 -0.59
CA ALA A 840 -47.45 17.47 -0.50
C ALA A 840 -48.07 17.92 -1.84
N LYS A 841 -47.50 18.95 -2.47
CA LYS A 841 -47.92 19.45 -3.78
C LYS A 841 -47.74 18.41 -4.90
N LYS A 842 -46.59 17.74 -4.96
CA LYS A 842 -46.25 16.78 -6.03
C LYS A 842 -46.96 15.43 -5.87
N THR A 843 -47.27 15.01 -4.64
CA THR A 843 -47.99 13.75 -4.34
C THR A 843 -49.51 13.93 -4.25
N GLY A 844 -49.99 15.12 -3.92
CA GLY A 844 -51.41 15.38 -3.64
C GLY A 844 -51.87 14.95 -2.24
N GLN A 845 -50.93 14.56 -1.36
CA GLN A 845 -51.24 14.21 0.03
C GLN A 845 -51.36 15.46 0.91
N PRO A 846 -52.20 15.45 1.95
CA PRO A 846 -52.27 16.56 2.91
C PRO A 846 -50.96 16.68 3.69
N ILE A 847 -50.56 17.92 3.98
CA ILE A 847 -49.26 18.21 4.59
C ILE A 847 -49.08 17.53 5.96
N ASP A 848 -50.15 17.46 6.77
CA ASP A 848 -50.11 16.81 8.09
C ASP A 848 -49.81 15.31 7.99
N LYS A 849 -50.31 14.67 6.93
CA LYS A 849 -50.02 13.26 6.64
C LYS A 849 -48.57 13.08 6.23
N ILE A 850 -48.01 14.00 5.43
CA ILE A 850 -46.59 14.01 5.08
C ILE A 850 -45.73 14.16 6.36
N TYR A 851 -46.05 15.09 7.25
CA TYR A 851 -45.34 15.25 8.53
C TYR A 851 -45.38 13.98 9.40
N SER A 852 -46.55 13.35 9.52
CA SER A 852 -46.72 12.13 10.31
C SER A 852 -45.93 10.95 9.70
N ASP A 853 -46.09 10.75 8.39
CA ASP A 853 -45.48 9.65 7.66
C ASP A 853 -43.96 9.75 7.59
N LEU A 854 -43.40 10.96 7.54
CA LEU A 854 -41.96 11.21 7.38
C LEU A 854 -41.23 11.48 8.71
N SER A 855 -41.96 11.46 9.83
CA SER A 855 -41.38 11.50 11.18
C SER A 855 -40.36 10.37 11.42
N ARG A 856 -40.52 9.25 10.70
CA ARG A 856 -39.56 8.16 10.57
C ARG A 856 -39.43 7.78 9.10
N MET A 857 -38.43 6.98 8.75
CA MET A 857 -38.28 6.47 7.39
C MET A 857 -39.48 5.61 6.98
N LYS A 858 -40.25 6.06 5.98
CA LYS A 858 -41.34 5.30 5.37
C LYS A 858 -40.86 4.65 4.09
N ARG A 859 -41.13 3.35 3.94
CA ARG A 859 -40.77 2.55 2.77
C ARG A 859 -42.02 2.24 1.96
N PHE A 860 -41.88 2.26 0.65
CA PHE A 860 -42.91 2.01 -0.34
C PHE A 860 -42.39 0.95 -1.32
N ASN A 861 -43.20 -0.07 -1.56
CA ASN A 861 -43.07 -0.84 -2.80
C ASN A 861 -43.60 0.01 -3.99
N SER A 862 -43.40 -0.44 -5.22
CA SER A 862 -43.76 0.35 -6.41
C SER A 862 -45.27 0.61 -6.51
N GLN A 863 -46.12 -0.31 -6.03
CA GLN A 863 -47.57 -0.14 -6.00
C GLN A 863 -48.00 0.88 -4.94
N GLU A 864 -47.44 0.78 -3.75
CA GLU A 864 -47.65 1.76 -2.67
C GLU A 864 -47.15 3.15 -3.07
N ALA A 865 -46.03 3.25 -3.78
CA ALA A 865 -45.50 4.52 -4.26
C ALA A 865 -46.41 5.17 -5.31
N LEU A 866 -47.03 4.36 -6.18
CA LEU A 866 -48.03 4.80 -7.15
C LEU A 866 -49.28 5.32 -6.44
N GLU A 867 -49.81 4.57 -5.48
CA GLU A 867 -50.99 4.95 -4.70
C GLU A 867 -50.74 6.19 -3.82
N TYR A 868 -49.51 6.33 -3.31
CA TYR A 868 -49.11 7.51 -2.55
C TYR A 868 -48.93 8.77 -3.42
N GLY A 869 -48.74 8.61 -4.74
CA GLY A 869 -48.53 9.69 -5.69
C GLY A 869 -47.07 10.10 -5.91
N LEU A 870 -46.10 9.27 -5.47
CA LEU A 870 -44.66 9.49 -5.70
C LEU A 870 -44.25 9.21 -7.14
N ILE A 871 -44.97 8.31 -7.80
CA ILE A 871 -44.80 7.93 -9.22
C ILE A 871 -46.17 7.90 -9.90
N ASP A 872 -46.20 7.97 -11.23
CA ASP A 872 -47.43 7.98 -12.02
C ASP A 872 -47.72 6.63 -12.68
N ARG A 873 -46.68 5.83 -13.01
CA ARG A 873 -46.86 4.51 -13.64
C ARG A 873 -45.75 3.53 -13.26
N ILE A 874 -46.11 2.25 -13.20
CA ILE A 874 -45.16 1.15 -13.07
C ILE A 874 -44.88 0.58 -14.47
N VAL A 875 -43.62 0.64 -14.93
CA VAL A 875 -43.25 0.29 -16.30
C VAL A 875 -42.17 -0.78 -16.29
N ARG A 876 -42.30 -1.77 -17.18
CA ARG A 876 -41.19 -2.66 -17.57
C ARG A 876 -40.70 -2.26 -18.96
N PRO A 877 -39.38 -2.19 -19.19
CA PRO A 877 -38.87 -2.04 -20.54
C PRO A 877 -39.39 -3.21 -21.39
N SER A 878 -39.88 -2.89 -22.58
CA SER A 878 -40.39 -3.89 -23.52
C SER A 878 -39.25 -4.84 -23.88
N ARG A 879 -39.46 -6.15 -23.80
CA ARG A 879 -38.48 -7.12 -24.33
C ARG A 879 -38.29 -6.83 -25.81
N ILE A 880 -37.07 -6.50 -26.22
CA ILE A 880 -36.70 -6.45 -27.63
C ILE A 880 -36.91 -7.87 -28.16
N LYS A 881 -37.91 -8.08 -29.02
CA LYS A 881 -38.06 -9.35 -29.74
C LYS A 881 -36.87 -9.46 -30.70
N ALA A 882 -36.21 -10.62 -30.73
CA ALA A 882 -35.03 -10.84 -31.57
C ALA A 882 -35.27 -10.55 -33.07
N ASP A 883 -36.53 -10.60 -33.50
CA ASP A 883 -36.93 -10.46 -34.92
C ASP A 883 -37.62 -9.12 -35.25
N ALA A 884 -37.55 -8.13 -34.35
CA ALA A 884 -38.15 -6.83 -34.63
C ALA A 884 -37.29 -6.06 -35.67
N PRO A 885 -37.87 -5.57 -36.79
CA PRO A 885 -37.11 -4.75 -37.73
C PRO A 885 -36.59 -3.50 -37.01
N PRO A 886 -35.38 -3.00 -37.37
CA PRO A 886 -34.82 -1.82 -36.74
C PRO A 886 -35.80 -0.66 -36.95
N LYS A 887 -36.34 -0.13 -35.85
CA LYS A 887 -37.19 1.06 -35.92
C LYS A 887 -36.36 2.20 -36.49
N ASP A 888 -36.95 2.93 -37.44
CA ASP A 888 -36.38 4.13 -38.03
C ASP A 888 -35.83 5.07 -36.96
N SER A 889 -34.68 5.65 -37.26
CA SER A 889 -33.75 6.37 -36.40
C SER A 889 -34.25 7.73 -35.86
N THR A 890 -35.51 7.82 -35.47
CA THR A 890 -36.11 9.05 -34.93
C THR A 890 -36.68 8.89 -33.52
N VAL A 891 -36.63 7.69 -32.94
CA VAL A 891 -37.09 7.46 -31.56
C VAL A 891 -35.92 6.88 -30.76
N GLY A 892 -35.30 7.75 -29.96
CA GLY A 892 -34.26 7.37 -29.01
C GLY A 892 -34.75 6.36 -27.98
N LEU A 893 -33.82 5.83 -27.17
CA LEU A 893 -34.05 4.84 -26.11
C LEU A 893 -34.98 5.30 -24.96
N GLY A 894 -35.60 6.48 -25.07
CA GLY A 894 -36.42 7.15 -24.06
C GLY A 894 -37.91 6.80 -24.10
#